data_AF-A0A7X7ISQ4-F1
#
_entry.id   AF-A0A7X7ISQ4-F1
#
_cell.length_a   1.000
_cell.length_b   1.000
_cell.length_c   1.000
_cell.angle_alpha   90.00
_cell.angle_beta   90.00
_cell.angle_gamma   90.00
#
_symmetry.space_group_name_H-M   'P 1'
#
loop_
_entity.id
_entity.type
_entity.pdbx_description
1 polymer ?
#
loop_
_entity_poly.entity_id
_entity_poly.type
_entity_poly.pdbx_seq_one_letter_code
_entity_poly.pdbx_strand_id
1 'polypeptide(L)'
;MRLTVISLTAAAVLVGSITPTLRAEVTAENVRKALANGSNHLKKKQNADGSWPEFMVVPGGMTGLSTLALLYAGAGPDDAHVRRALGWLRANRFEKTYSVALQTMVFCKAEPTKDLLLIQRNVNWLEQNQISQGHAKGSWSYPAGDTGDISNTQFALLALHEAERAGAKVRERTWRLAKTYLESSQNKDGSWSYQKLDPGPGGLGQATGSRTCAGIASLIICNDAVSQSSASVDADGRIRCCQGRTDQDDAVANGLQWISRNFSASRNPGQTGNMYFLYYLYGVERVGRMTAARFIGRHDWYREGADQLLNWYRDDARAAAPTRTVVPDYWVGRDSIERNDLIATSFALLFLSKGRWPVLIAKAQHQPGDDWNQHGNDVANLTRYVESRWKRDMTWQVVDLDLADIDDLIQSPVIYYTGSRNPLPSAEADRRLLAEKLRGYLDRGGFLLAEADCVGRGFDEGFRDLMGRVFPEPEYRLQPLDKAHPIWRAEEVIEPAQLRPLLGIDFGCRTSVVYAPPDPPETPRPSLSCLWELSRPGRDAEYPAAVKAQIQAAQSLGVNILAYATNRELQFKEEIPATIDAGGPSTTAVRGQLAMAKIRHPGGCNAAPRALVNLLEKAEKELSLRTVAEERLINLTDDALFDYHLIFMHGRTAFRLTAA
;
A
#
# COMPACT_ATOMS: atom_id res chain seq x y z
N MET A 1 -54.35 -1.39 49.51
CA MET A 1 -54.68 -1.15 48.09
C MET A 1 -54.19 0.25 47.75
N ARG A 2 -53.21 0.34 46.83
CA ARG A 2 -52.75 1.50 46.04
C ARG A 2 -52.68 2.90 46.69
N LEU A 3 -51.49 3.52 46.65
CA LEU A 3 -51.26 4.70 45.81
C LEU A 3 -49.76 5.05 45.69
N THR A 4 -49.43 5.44 44.47
CA THR A 4 -48.12 5.68 43.87
C THR A 4 -47.55 7.04 44.30
N VAL A 5 -46.24 7.11 44.55
CA VAL A 5 -45.48 8.37 44.46
C VAL A 5 -44.25 8.10 43.59
N ILE A 6 -44.26 8.70 42.40
CA ILE A 6 -43.14 8.76 41.46
C ILE A 6 -42.20 9.85 41.97
N SER A 7 -40.96 9.50 42.31
CA SER A 7 -39.89 10.47 42.53
C SER A 7 -38.96 10.47 41.31
N LEU A 8 -38.93 11.60 40.59
CA LEU A 8 -37.93 11.90 39.57
C LEU A 8 -36.58 12.17 40.24
N THR A 9 -35.57 11.35 39.96
CA THR A 9 -34.15 11.69 40.17
C THR A 9 -33.52 11.98 38.81
N ALA A 10 -33.18 13.25 38.59
CA ALA A 10 -32.42 13.70 37.43
C ALA A 10 -30.95 13.24 37.58
N ALA A 11 -30.53 12.26 36.77
CA ALA A 11 -29.13 11.90 36.63
C ALA A 11 -28.49 12.81 35.57
N ALA A 12 -27.66 13.76 36.02
CA ALA A 12 -26.81 14.54 35.14
C ALA A 12 -25.75 13.62 34.51
N VAL A 13 -25.93 13.26 33.24
CA VAL A 13 -24.90 12.60 32.43
C VAL A 13 -23.85 13.64 32.08
N LEU A 14 -22.73 13.62 32.82
CA LEU A 14 -21.49 14.27 32.41
C LEU A 14 -20.98 13.53 31.15
N VAL A 15 -21.35 14.05 29.98
CA VAL A 15 -20.67 13.73 28.72
C VAL A 15 -19.28 14.36 28.82
N GLY A 16 -18.33 13.61 29.35
CA GLY A 16 -16.92 13.97 29.27
C GLY A 16 -16.52 14.03 27.81
N SER A 17 -16.36 15.25 27.28
CA SER A 17 -15.72 15.48 26.00
C SER A 17 -14.31 14.93 26.09
N ILE A 18 -14.05 13.78 25.46
CA ILE A 18 -12.69 13.29 25.27
C ILE A 18 -12.06 14.25 24.26
N THR A 19 -11.43 15.32 24.74
CA THR A 19 -10.47 16.05 23.92
C THR A 19 -9.40 15.06 23.51
N PRO A 20 -9.19 14.79 22.21
CA PRO A 20 -8.07 13.99 21.78
C PRO A 20 -6.81 14.69 22.31
N THR A 21 -6.06 14.00 23.16
CA THR A 21 -4.71 14.45 23.46
C THR A 21 -3.98 14.46 22.13
N LEU A 22 -3.56 15.65 21.69
CA LEU A 22 -2.65 15.85 20.56
C LEU A 22 -1.39 15.02 20.81
N ARG A 23 -1.42 13.75 20.41
CA ARG A 23 -0.21 12.92 20.29
C ARG A 23 0.63 13.58 19.21
N ALA A 24 1.92 13.77 19.48
CA ALA A 24 2.84 14.31 18.50
C ALA A 24 2.72 13.50 17.21
N GLU A 25 2.38 14.17 16.11
CA GLU A 25 2.16 13.52 14.82
C GLU A 25 3.44 12.81 14.36
N VAL A 26 3.32 11.60 13.81
CA VAL A 26 4.45 10.87 13.21
C VAL A 26 4.89 11.65 11.97
N THR A 27 5.99 12.41 12.09
CA THR A 27 6.49 13.23 10.98
C THR A 27 7.49 12.47 10.10
N ALA A 28 7.52 12.80 8.81
CA ALA A 28 8.54 12.32 7.85
C ALA A 28 9.98 12.57 8.32
N GLU A 29 10.21 13.68 9.02
CA GLU A 29 11.52 14.00 9.57
C GLU A 29 11.94 13.03 10.69
N ASN A 30 11.03 12.74 11.63
CA ASN A 30 11.31 11.84 12.74
C ASN A 30 11.56 10.40 12.26
N VAL A 31 10.77 9.92 11.29
CA VAL A 31 10.98 8.59 10.70
C VAL A 31 12.33 8.54 9.97
N ARG A 32 12.68 9.54 9.14
CA ARG A 32 13.98 9.59 8.46
C ARG A 32 15.16 9.58 9.42
N LYS A 33 15.06 10.36 10.52
CA LYS A 33 16.07 10.38 11.59
C LYS A 33 16.21 9.01 12.25
N ALA A 34 15.11 8.35 12.59
CA ALA A 34 15.13 7.01 13.19
C ALA A 34 15.79 5.97 12.28
N LEU A 35 15.48 6.01 10.98
CA LEU A 35 16.09 5.12 9.98
C LEU A 35 17.61 5.33 9.87
N ALA A 36 18.05 6.60 9.81
CA ALA A 36 19.47 6.94 9.75
C ALA A 36 20.22 6.49 11.02
N ASN A 37 19.64 6.76 12.19
CA ASN A 37 20.17 6.39 13.49
C ASN A 37 20.37 4.87 13.62
N GLY A 38 19.29 4.09 13.42
CA GLY A 38 19.35 2.64 13.51
C GLY A 38 20.33 2.03 12.50
N SER A 39 20.38 2.58 11.27
CA SER A 39 21.34 2.14 10.26
C SER A 39 22.79 2.38 10.72
N ASN A 40 23.08 3.56 11.28
CA ASN A 40 24.40 3.88 11.81
C ASN A 40 24.78 2.98 13.00
N HIS A 41 23.82 2.63 13.85
CA HIS A 41 24.03 1.68 14.95
C HIS A 41 24.47 0.31 14.43
N LEU A 42 23.75 -0.26 13.45
CA LEU A 42 24.13 -1.52 12.83
C LEU A 42 25.53 -1.43 12.20
N LYS A 43 25.81 -0.37 11.42
CA LYS A 43 27.11 -0.18 10.76
C LYS A 43 28.29 -0.13 11.74
N LYS A 44 28.13 0.51 12.91
CA LYS A 44 29.17 0.58 13.96
C LYS A 44 29.53 -0.76 14.58
N LYS A 45 28.63 -1.74 14.51
CA LYS A 45 28.79 -3.07 15.11
C LYS A 45 29.28 -4.14 14.11
N GLN A 46 29.51 -3.75 12.86
CA GLN A 46 30.01 -4.66 11.83
C GLN A 46 31.48 -4.99 12.08
N ASN A 47 31.83 -6.26 11.96
CA ASN A 47 33.21 -6.74 11.98
C ASN A 47 33.96 -6.32 10.71
N ALA A 48 35.30 -6.34 10.77
CA ALA A 48 36.15 -5.97 9.64
C ALA A 48 35.94 -6.87 8.40
N ASP A 49 35.57 -8.14 8.59
CA ASP A 49 35.31 -9.10 7.53
C ASP A 49 33.93 -8.91 6.85
N GLY A 50 33.10 -7.97 7.35
CA GLY A 50 31.77 -7.70 6.83
C GLY A 50 30.63 -8.40 7.56
N SER A 51 30.92 -9.33 8.47
CA SER A 51 29.91 -10.00 9.29
C SER A 51 29.45 -9.14 10.48
N TRP A 52 28.39 -9.57 11.14
CA TRP A 52 28.03 -9.14 12.49
C TRP A 52 28.25 -10.30 13.47
N PRO A 53 28.35 -10.03 14.79
CA PRO A 53 28.41 -11.08 15.81
C PRO A 53 27.30 -12.13 15.63
N GLU A 54 27.68 -13.34 15.22
CA GLU A 54 26.75 -14.42 14.88
C GLU A 54 26.37 -15.29 16.10
N PHE A 55 25.21 -15.94 16.00
CA PHE A 55 24.86 -17.03 16.90
C PHE A 55 25.38 -18.35 16.35
N MET A 56 26.14 -19.12 17.14
CA MET A 56 26.70 -20.41 16.70
C MET A 56 25.63 -21.39 16.18
N VAL A 57 24.41 -21.33 16.73
CA VAL A 57 23.30 -22.21 16.35
C VAL A 57 22.64 -21.85 15.02
N VAL A 58 22.74 -20.60 14.57
CA VAL A 58 22.15 -20.08 13.32
C VAL A 58 23.17 -19.17 12.63
N PRO A 59 24.28 -19.74 12.10
CA PRO A 59 25.35 -18.94 11.50
C PRO A 59 24.84 -18.23 10.24
N GLY A 60 25.21 -16.96 10.09
CA GLY A 60 24.82 -16.10 8.96
C GLY A 60 23.44 -15.44 9.14
N GLY A 61 22.70 -15.79 10.19
CA GLY A 61 21.40 -15.18 10.48
C GLY A 61 21.54 -13.69 10.83
N MET A 62 22.53 -13.33 11.65
CA MET A 62 22.71 -11.94 12.09
C MET A 62 23.20 -11.03 10.96
N THR A 63 24.18 -11.51 10.19
CA THR A 63 24.69 -10.80 9.02
C THR A 63 23.60 -10.65 7.97
N GLY A 64 22.83 -11.70 7.69
CA GLY A 64 21.72 -11.65 6.75
C GLY A 64 20.63 -10.66 7.17
N LEU A 65 20.18 -10.71 8.43
CA LEU A 65 19.13 -9.82 8.95
C LEU A 65 19.59 -8.35 8.98
N SER A 66 20.80 -8.07 9.46
CA SER A 66 21.34 -6.71 9.53
C SER A 66 21.54 -6.11 8.14
N THR A 67 22.05 -6.92 7.19
CA THR A 67 22.22 -6.48 5.79
C THR A 67 20.88 -6.19 5.13
N LEU A 68 19.88 -7.05 5.34
CA LEU A 68 18.54 -6.86 4.81
C LEU A 68 17.90 -5.57 5.35
N ALA A 69 18.02 -5.32 6.66
CA ALA A 69 17.54 -4.10 7.29
C ALA A 69 18.21 -2.85 6.71
N LEU A 70 19.54 -2.86 6.52
CA LEU A 70 20.28 -1.76 5.90
C LEU A 70 19.83 -1.49 4.45
N LEU A 71 19.65 -2.55 3.65
CA LEU A 71 19.17 -2.45 2.27
C LEU A 71 17.79 -1.78 2.21
N TYR A 72 16.85 -2.20 3.07
CA TYR A 72 15.52 -1.58 3.12
C TYR A 72 15.52 -0.18 3.72
N ALA A 73 16.44 0.13 4.63
CA ALA A 73 16.64 1.49 5.16
C ALA A 73 17.32 2.45 4.17
N GLY A 74 17.64 1.99 2.95
CA GLY A 74 18.14 2.81 1.85
C GLY A 74 19.64 2.72 1.58
N ALA A 75 20.38 1.86 2.31
CA ALA A 75 21.79 1.61 1.99
C ALA A 75 21.89 0.67 0.78
N GLY A 76 22.19 1.22 -0.40
CA GLY A 76 22.34 0.43 -1.63
C GLY A 76 23.57 -0.51 -1.62
N PRO A 77 23.72 -1.38 -2.64
CA PRO A 77 24.85 -2.32 -2.75
C PRO A 77 26.25 -1.66 -2.75
N ASP A 78 26.32 -0.37 -3.11
CA ASP A 78 27.56 0.41 -3.10
C ASP A 78 27.94 1.00 -1.74
N ASP A 79 27.08 0.90 -0.73
CA ASP A 79 27.46 1.25 0.64
C ASP A 79 28.60 0.34 1.12
N ALA A 80 29.63 0.92 1.73
CA ALA A 80 30.82 0.18 2.12
C ALA A 80 30.54 -0.97 3.10
N HIS A 81 29.56 -0.82 3.99
CA HIS A 81 29.18 -1.88 4.93
C HIS A 81 28.39 -2.97 4.23
N VAL A 82 27.43 -2.60 3.37
CA VAL A 82 26.63 -3.56 2.58
C VAL A 82 27.53 -4.36 1.64
N ARG A 83 28.47 -3.72 0.94
CA ARG A 83 29.42 -4.38 0.03
C ARG A 83 30.26 -5.45 0.75
N ARG A 84 30.80 -5.14 1.93
CA ARG A 84 31.56 -6.12 2.74
C ARG A 84 30.68 -7.28 3.19
N ALA A 85 29.47 -6.99 3.66
CA ALA A 85 28.51 -8.01 4.07
C ALA A 85 28.11 -8.93 2.91
N LEU A 86 27.88 -8.39 1.71
CA LEU A 86 27.63 -9.17 0.50
C LEU A 86 28.82 -10.06 0.15
N GLY A 87 30.05 -9.55 0.26
CA GLY A 87 31.27 -10.34 0.08
C GLY A 87 31.34 -11.53 1.04
N TRP A 88 31.10 -11.28 2.33
CA TRP A 88 31.06 -12.32 3.35
C TRP A 88 29.94 -13.33 3.11
N LEU A 89 28.72 -12.88 2.80
CA LEU A 89 27.59 -13.76 2.52
C LEU A 89 27.84 -14.63 1.28
N ARG A 90 28.48 -14.13 0.23
CA ARG A 90 28.84 -14.92 -0.97
C ARG A 90 29.89 -15.99 -0.66
N ALA A 91 30.83 -15.71 0.23
CA ALA A 91 31.89 -16.63 0.62
C ALA A 91 31.39 -17.78 1.52
N ASN A 92 30.19 -17.67 2.11
CA ASN A 92 29.68 -18.62 3.08
C ASN A 92 28.44 -19.39 2.56
N ARG A 93 28.38 -20.67 2.91
CA ARG A 93 27.24 -21.55 2.65
C ARG A 93 26.57 -21.93 3.96
N PHE A 94 25.24 -21.87 3.99
CA PHE A 94 24.46 -22.15 5.19
C PHE A 94 23.52 -23.33 5.00
N GLU A 95 23.16 -23.97 6.10
CA GLU A 95 22.29 -25.16 6.15
C GLU A 95 21.20 -25.02 7.23
N LYS A 96 20.87 -23.78 7.59
CA LYS A 96 19.76 -23.43 8.49
C LYS A 96 18.73 -22.62 7.70
N THR A 97 17.45 -22.92 7.86
CA THR A 97 16.36 -22.26 7.13
C THR A 97 16.42 -20.74 7.24
N TYR A 98 16.58 -20.18 8.45
CA TYR A 98 16.76 -18.73 8.63
C TYR A 98 17.95 -18.17 7.84
N SER A 99 19.12 -18.79 7.97
CA SER A 99 20.34 -18.32 7.32
C SER A 99 20.24 -18.38 5.79
N VAL A 100 19.73 -19.48 5.24
CA VAL A 100 19.51 -19.65 3.80
C VAL A 100 18.46 -18.66 3.30
N ALA A 101 17.36 -18.49 4.05
CA ALA A 101 16.30 -17.56 3.69
C ALA A 101 16.78 -16.11 3.67
N LEU A 102 17.46 -15.67 4.73
CA LEU A 102 17.99 -14.31 4.84
C LEU A 102 19.06 -14.03 3.80
N GLN A 103 19.99 -14.95 3.55
CA GLN A 103 20.97 -14.82 2.47
C GLN A 103 20.28 -14.66 1.11
N THR A 104 19.23 -15.44 0.85
CA THR A 104 18.44 -15.37 -0.39
C THR A 104 17.77 -14.01 -0.54
N MET A 105 17.06 -13.53 0.49
CA MET A 105 16.40 -12.22 0.46
C MET A 105 17.39 -11.06 0.28
N VAL A 106 18.58 -11.14 0.91
CA VAL A 106 19.65 -10.15 0.71
C VAL A 106 20.11 -10.11 -0.74
N PHE A 107 20.39 -11.27 -1.36
CA PHE A 107 20.80 -11.33 -2.76
C PHE A 107 19.71 -10.84 -3.71
N CYS A 108 18.44 -11.19 -3.45
CA CYS A 108 17.31 -10.71 -4.23
C CYS A 108 17.16 -9.19 -4.18
N LYS A 109 17.37 -8.57 -3.00
CA LYS A 109 17.25 -7.12 -2.81
C LYS A 109 18.47 -6.34 -3.31
N ALA A 110 19.68 -6.90 -3.17
CA ALA A 110 20.91 -6.20 -3.48
C ALA A 110 21.31 -6.29 -4.97
N GLU A 111 21.61 -7.50 -5.45
CA GLU A 111 22.20 -7.71 -6.78
C GLU A 111 21.61 -8.99 -7.43
N PRO A 112 20.28 -9.05 -7.71
CA PRO A 112 19.59 -10.30 -8.07
C PRO A 112 20.13 -10.95 -9.35
N THR A 113 20.47 -10.17 -10.37
CA THR A 113 21.03 -10.69 -11.62
C THR A 113 22.43 -11.30 -11.42
N LYS A 114 23.26 -10.68 -10.58
CA LYS A 114 24.63 -11.14 -10.30
C LYS A 114 24.62 -12.40 -9.45
N ASP A 115 23.71 -12.48 -8.48
CA ASP A 115 23.63 -13.57 -7.52
C ASP A 115 22.64 -14.67 -7.93
N LEU A 116 22.06 -14.64 -9.14
CA LEU A 116 20.99 -15.56 -9.56
C LEU A 116 21.33 -17.04 -9.34
N LEU A 117 22.58 -17.46 -9.58
CA LEU A 117 23.03 -18.83 -9.33
C LEU A 117 23.05 -19.19 -7.84
N LEU A 118 23.43 -18.25 -6.97
CA LEU A 118 23.40 -18.42 -5.51
C LEU A 118 21.96 -18.42 -4.98
N ILE A 119 21.11 -17.57 -5.53
CA ILE A 119 19.67 -17.53 -5.25
C ILE A 119 19.05 -18.89 -5.61
N GLN A 120 19.29 -19.40 -6.83
CA GLN A 120 18.77 -20.70 -7.26
C GLN A 120 19.31 -21.86 -6.41
N ARG A 121 20.60 -21.82 -6.03
CA ARG A 121 21.18 -22.81 -5.10
C ARG A 121 20.42 -22.84 -3.77
N ASN A 122 20.10 -21.68 -3.21
CA ASN A 122 19.38 -21.57 -1.96
C ASN A 122 17.92 -22.01 -2.09
N VAL A 123 17.25 -21.67 -3.20
CA VAL A 123 15.92 -22.19 -3.55
C VAL A 123 15.94 -23.72 -3.56
N ASN A 124 16.87 -24.33 -4.28
CA ASN A 124 16.98 -25.80 -4.36
C ASN A 124 17.16 -26.42 -2.96
N TRP A 125 17.97 -25.80 -2.09
CA TRP A 125 18.14 -26.25 -0.71
C TRP A 125 16.84 -26.16 0.09
N LEU A 126 16.13 -25.03 0.01
CA LEU A 126 14.84 -24.84 0.70
C LEU A 126 13.82 -25.88 0.26
N GLU A 127 13.70 -26.16 -1.04
CA GLU A 127 12.76 -27.17 -1.51
C GLU A 127 13.16 -28.60 -1.13
N GLN A 128 14.45 -28.91 -1.07
CA GLN A 128 14.94 -30.22 -0.62
C GLN A 128 14.68 -30.44 0.88
N ASN A 129 14.69 -29.36 1.67
CA ASN A 129 14.49 -29.39 3.12
C ASN A 129 13.04 -29.06 3.54
N GLN A 130 12.10 -28.96 2.59
CA GLN A 130 10.68 -28.91 2.92
C GLN A 130 10.24 -30.28 3.47
N ILE A 131 9.59 -30.29 4.63
CA ILE A 131 9.12 -31.53 5.26
C ILE A 131 8.14 -32.22 4.30
N SER A 132 8.41 -33.49 3.98
CA SER A 132 7.66 -34.22 2.95
C SER A 132 6.64 -35.22 3.51
N GLN A 133 6.67 -35.49 4.82
CA GLN A 133 5.86 -36.52 5.50
C GLN A 133 5.29 -36.01 6.83
N GLY A 134 4.34 -36.76 7.38
CA GLY A 134 3.75 -36.48 8.69
C GLY A 134 2.84 -35.25 8.74
N HIS A 135 2.46 -34.85 9.97
CA HIS A 135 1.56 -33.72 10.20
C HIS A 135 2.16 -32.37 9.82
N ALA A 136 3.50 -32.29 9.75
CA ALA A 136 4.27 -31.11 9.36
C ALA A 136 4.58 -31.04 7.86
N LYS A 137 4.07 -31.97 7.05
CA LYS A 137 4.27 -31.99 5.60
C LYS A 137 3.90 -30.64 4.96
N GLY A 138 4.84 -30.04 4.24
CA GLY A 138 4.72 -28.75 3.58
C GLY A 138 5.37 -27.58 4.33
N SER A 139 5.82 -27.80 5.56
CA SER A 139 6.49 -26.79 6.40
C SER A 139 8.02 -26.92 6.41
N TRP A 140 8.68 -26.01 7.13
CA TRP A 140 10.12 -26.05 7.42
C TRP A 140 10.36 -26.03 8.92
N SER A 141 11.54 -26.49 9.32
CA SER A 141 11.95 -26.66 10.72
C SER A 141 13.41 -26.26 10.93
N TYR A 142 13.86 -26.29 12.18
CA TYR A 142 15.27 -26.35 12.52
C TYR A 142 15.87 -27.71 12.13
N PRO A 143 17.17 -27.80 11.85
CA PRO A 143 17.77 -29.09 11.51
C PRO A 143 17.61 -30.11 12.64
N ALA A 144 17.27 -31.34 12.25
CA ALA A 144 16.94 -32.50 13.10
C ALA A 144 15.55 -32.54 13.76
N GLY A 145 14.62 -31.64 13.40
CA GLY A 145 13.23 -31.68 13.90
C GLY A 145 12.19 -31.97 12.81
N ASP A 146 11.37 -33.01 12.98
CA ASP A 146 10.25 -33.38 12.08
C ASP A 146 8.95 -32.62 12.38
N THR A 147 8.96 -31.67 13.32
CA THR A 147 7.73 -31.08 13.86
C THR A 147 7.22 -29.86 13.10
N GLY A 148 8.07 -29.18 12.32
CA GLY A 148 7.70 -28.03 11.48
C GLY A 148 7.12 -26.84 12.25
N ASP A 149 7.56 -25.62 11.97
CA ASP A 149 7.03 -24.44 12.66
C ASP A 149 6.70 -23.28 11.73
N ILE A 150 5.79 -22.41 12.19
CA ILE A 150 5.30 -21.28 11.41
C ILE A 150 6.40 -20.25 11.12
N SER A 151 7.43 -20.15 11.96
CA SER A 151 8.46 -19.11 11.82
C SER A 151 9.48 -19.49 10.75
N ASN A 152 10.03 -20.71 10.79
CA ASN A 152 10.88 -21.25 9.72
C ASN A 152 10.12 -21.31 8.39
N THR A 153 8.87 -21.76 8.41
CA THR A 153 8.01 -21.84 7.22
C THR A 153 7.84 -20.48 6.56
N GLN A 154 7.53 -19.44 7.34
CA GLN A 154 7.40 -18.10 6.82
C GLN A 154 8.71 -17.57 6.21
N PHE A 155 9.87 -17.78 6.84
CA PHE A 155 11.14 -17.31 6.28
C PHE A 155 11.50 -18.04 4.98
N ALA A 156 11.26 -19.36 4.91
CA ALA A 156 11.42 -20.12 3.68
C ALA A 156 10.53 -19.55 2.56
N LEU A 157 9.24 -19.32 2.84
CA LEU A 157 8.30 -18.80 1.85
C LEU A 157 8.63 -17.37 1.40
N LEU A 158 9.07 -16.49 2.31
CA LEU A 158 9.53 -15.14 1.95
C LEU A 158 10.76 -15.21 1.02
N ALA A 159 11.73 -16.07 1.33
CA ALA A 159 12.90 -16.23 0.47
C ALA A 159 12.55 -16.80 -0.90
N LEU A 160 11.67 -17.82 -0.96
CA LEU A 160 11.19 -18.37 -2.22
C LEU A 160 10.39 -17.34 -3.03
N HIS A 161 9.61 -16.48 -2.37
CA HIS A 161 8.83 -15.44 -3.01
C HIS A 161 9.74 -14.40 -3.66
N GLU A 162 10.71 -13.87 -2.91
CA GLU A 162 11.68 -12.90 -3.45
C GLU A 162 12.57 -13.53 -4.53
N ALA A 163 12.92 -14.81 -4.39
CA ALA A 163 13.71 -15.54 -5.39
C ALA A 163 12.95 -15.69 -6.72
N GLU A 164 11.67 -16.08 -6.69
CA GLU A 164 10.83 -16.13 -7.88
C GLU A 164 10.71 -14.74 -8.51
N ARG A 165 10.52 -13.71 -7.69
CA ARG A 165 10.47 -12.32 -8.14
C ARG A 165 11.77 -11.87 -8.83
N ALA A 166 12.92 -12.40 -8.40
CA ALA A 166 14.24 -12.16 -8.96
C ALA A 166 14.58 -13.04 -10.18
N GLY A 167 13.67 -13.93 -10.60
CA GLY A 167 13.83 -14.79 -11.77
C GLY A 167 14.34 -16.21 -11.49
N ALA A 168 14.48 -16.61 -10.22
CA ALA A 168 14.77 -17.99 -9.87
C ALA A 168 13.53 -18.87 -10.08
N LYS A 169 13.75 -20.16 -10.37
CA LYS A 169 12.69 -21.15 -10.58
C LYS A 169 12.39 -21.86 -9.27
N VAL A 170 11.14 -21.77 -8.82
CA VAL A 170 10.61 -22.53 -7.68
C VAL A 170 9.56 -23.53 -8.19
N ARG A 171 9.55 -24.76 -7.69
CA ARG A 171 8.61 -25.82 -8.07
C ARG A 171 7.21 -25.53 -7.55
N GLU A 172 6.20 -25.73 -8.39
CA GLU A 172 4.79 -25.50 -8.03
C GLU A 172 4.36 -26.35 -6.83
N ARG A 173 4.83 -27.61 -6.78
CA ARG A 173 4.60 -28.54 -5.66
C ARG A 173 4.97 -27.94 -4.31
N THR A 174 6.03 -27.15 -4.23
CA THR A 174 6.50 -26.56 -2.96
C THR A 174 5.45 -25.61 -2.38
N TRP A 175 4.82 -24.79 -3.22
CA TRP A 175 3.77 -23.86 -2.79
C TRP A 175 2.47 -24.56 -2.46
N ARG A 176 2.05 -25.53 -3.29
CA ARG A 176 0.86 -26.34 -3.00
C ARG A 176 0.97 -27.04 -1.65
N LEU A 177 2.13 -27.66 -1.36
CA LEU A 177 2.36 -28.31 -0.07
C LEU A 177 2.34 -27.32 1.10
N ALA A 178 2.98 -26.15 0.93
CA ALA A 178 2.99 -25.12 1.97
C ALA A 178 1.60 -24.53 2.22
N LYS A 179 0.82 -24.27 1.17
CA LYS A 179 -0.60 -23.84 1.25
C LYS A 179 -1.41 -24.84 2.09
N THR A 180 -1.37 -26.12 1.72
CA THR A 180 -2.07 -27.19 2.45
C THR A 180 -1.64 -27.27 3.91
N TYR A 181 -0.35 -27.15 4.21
CA TYR A 181 0.12 -27.11 5.60
C TYR A 181 -0.50 -25.95 6.37
N LEU A 182 -0.38 -24.73 5.84
CA LEU A 182 -0.83 -23.49 6.47
C LEU A 182 -2.35 -23.52 6.72
N GLU A 183 -3.15 -23.88 5.73
CA GLU A 183 -4.61 -24.03 5.86
C GLU A 183 -4.96 -25.06 6.95
N SER A 184 -4.28 -26.22 6.92
CA SER A 184 -4.54 -27.30 7.88
C SER A 184 -4.04 -27.02 9.31
N SER A 185 -3.26 -25.95 9.50
CA SER A 185 -2.68 -25.54 10.78
C SER A 185 -3.36 -24.31 11.39
N GLN A 186 -4.34 -23.72 10.68
CA GLN A 186 -5.11 -22.61 11.21
C GLN A 186 -6.06 -23.10 12.32
N ASN A 187 -6.09 -22.37 13.43
CA ASN A 187 -7.03 -22.61 14.52
C ASN A 187 -8.45 -22.19 14.10
N LYS A 188 -9.46 -22.75 14.79
CA LYS A 188 -10.88 -22.44 14.51
C LYS A 188 -11.25 -20.95 14.65
N ASP A 189 -10.49 -20.18 15.42
CA ASP A 189 -10.70 -18.74 15.60
C ASP A 189 -10.03 -17.88 14.51
N GLY A 190 -9.34 -18.51 13.56
CA GLY A 190 -8.60 -17.88 12.46
C GLY A 190 -7.11 -17.65 12.75
N SER A 191 -6.63 -17.93 13.96
CA SER A 191 -5.24 -17.68 14.35
C SER A 191 -4.28 -18.81 13.98
N TRP A 192 -2.97 -18.58 14.14
CA TRP A 192 -1.95 -19.62 14.03
C TRP A 192 -1.14 -19.78 15.32
N SER A 193 -0.92 -21.04 15.68
CA SER A 193 -0.01 -21.48 16.75
C SER A 193 1.42 -21.66 16.23
N TYR A 194 2.36 -22.08 17.09
CA TYR A 194 3.75 -22.27 16.67
C TYR A 194 3.91 -23.52 15.79
N GLN A 195 3.31 -24.62 16.23
CA GLN A 195 3.20 -25.89 15.51
C GLN A 195 1.74 -26.32 15.41
N LYS A 196 1.45 -27.22 14.47
CA LYS A 196 0.08 -27.68 14.19
C LYS A 196 -0.56 -28.47 15.35
N LEU A 197 0.23 -29.25 16.09
CA LEU A 197 -0.26 -30.15 17.16
C LEU A 197 -0.02 -29.60 18.57
N ASP A 198 0.21 -28.30 18.68
CA ASP A 198 0.50 -27.66 19.94
C ASP A 198 -0.74 -27.63 20.87
N PRO A 199 -0.63 -28.05 22.15
CA PRO A 199 -1.75 -27.98 23.09
C PRO A 199 -2.04 -26.53 23.50
N GLY A 200 -3.33 -26.26 23.79
CA GLY A 200 -3.90 -24.95 24.12
C GLY A 200 -3.36 -24.26 25.39
N PRO A 201 -4.11 -23.28 25.97
CA PRO A 201 -3.53 -22.18 26.72
C PRO A 201 -2.61 -22.61 27.88
N GLY A 202 -1.29 -22.35 27.72
CA GLY A 202 -0.27 -22.51 28.77
C GLY A 202 1.03 -23.14 28.25
N GLY A 203 1.02 -23.71 27.03
CA GLY A 203 2.21 -24.20 26.34
C GLY A 203 2.88 -23.19 25.42
N LEU A 204 4.05 -23.55 24.86
CA LEU A 204 4.76 -22.83 23.79
C LEU A 204 3.90 -22.63 22.51
N GLY A 205 2.72 -23.22 22.47
CA GLY A 205 1.80 -23.35 21.34
C GLY A 205 0.56 -22.46 21.33
N GLN A 206 0.51 -21.37 22.12
CA GLN A 206 -0.60 -20.41 22.03
C GLN A 206 -0.59 -19.62 20.70
N ALA A 207 -1.77 -19.28 20.20
CA ALA A 207 -1.88 -18.31 19.12
C ALA A 207 -1.34 -16.94 19.56
N THR A 208 -0.52 -16.31 18.71
CA THR A 208 0.00 -14.96 18.98
C THR A 208 -0.09 -14.09 17.74
N GLY A 209 0.01 -12.77 17.91
CA GLY A 209 0.03 -11.83 16.80
C GLY A 209 1.13 -12.13 15.79
N SER A 210 2.35 -12.38 16.25
CA SER A 210 3.48 -12.67 15.34
C SER A 210 3.26 -13.94 14.51
N ARG A 211 2.70 -14.99 15.12
CA ARG A 211 2.41 -16.27 14.45
C ARG A 211 1.23 -16.15 13.48
N THR A 212 0.17 -15.45 13.87
CA THR A 212 -0.99 -15.19 13.00
C THR A 212 -0.60 -14.30 11.82
N CYS A 213 0.21 -13.26 12.02
CA CYS A 213 0.77 -12.48 10.92
C CYS A 213 1.61 -13.34 9.96
N ALA A 214 2.39 -14.28 10.51
CA ALA A 214 3.18 -15.21 9.70
C ALA A 214 2.31 -16.15 8.86
N GLY A 215 1.24 -16.70 9.43
CA GLY A 215 0.26 -17.52 8.72
C GLY A 215 -0.42 -16.76 7.57
N ILE A 216 -0.94 -15.56 7.85
CA ILE A 216 -1.59 -14.71 6.85
C ILE A 216 -0.65 -14.39 5.68
N ALA A 217 0.53 -13.82 5.97
CA ALA A 217 1.48 -13.42 4.93
C ALA A 217 1.93 -14.62 4.09
N SER A 218 2.21 -15.76 4.74
CA SER A 218 2.62 -16.99 4.07
C SER A 218 1.52 -17.56 3.16
N LEU A 219 0.26 -17.52 3.59
CA LEU A 219 -0.87 -17.95 2.76
C LEU A 219 -1.07 -17.05 1.55
N ILE A 220 -0.98 -15.73 1.72
CA ILE A 220 -1.08 -14.79 0.58
C ILE A 220 -0.01 -15.10 -0.48
N ILE A 221 1.24 -15.36 -0.05
CA ILE A 221 2.31 -15.78 -0.96
C ILE A 221 1.95 -17.08 -1.69
N CYS A 222 1.51 -18.09 -0.94
CA CYS A 222 1.14 -19.38 -1.53
C CYS A 222 -0.04 -19.26 -2.50
N ASN A 223 -1.01 -18.39 -2.22
CA ASN A 223 -2.17 -18.16 -3.09
C ASN A 223 -1.78 -17.47 -4.38
N ASP A 224 -0.96 -16.41 -4.32
CA ASP A 224 -0.39 -15.79 -5.52
C ASP A 224 0.38 -16.80 -6.39
N ALA A 225 1.05 -17.77 -5.75
CA ALA A 225 1.82 -18.81 -6.42
C ALA A 225 1.00 -19.99 -6.98
N VAL A 226 -0.21 -20.25 -6.47
CA VAL A 226 -0.99 -21.48 -6.74
C VAL A 226 -2.37 -21.22 -7.34
N SER A 227 -3.00 -20.09 -7.01
CA SER A 227 -4.38 -19.80 -7.40
C SER A 227 -4.52 -19.70 -8.91
N GLN A 228 -5.64 -20.23 -9.41
CA GLN A 228 -6.01 -20.06 -10.80
C GLN A 228 -6.42 -18.60 -11.02
N SER A 229 -5.69 -17.95 -11.93
CA SER A 229 -6.02 -16.61 -12.39
C SER A 229 -7.45 -16.56 -12.90
N SER A 230 -8.13 -15.45 -12.62
CA SER A 230 -9.46 -15.14 -13.14
C SER A 230 -9.47 -14.94 -14.66
N ALA A 231 -8.30 -14.88 -15.28
CA ALA A 231 -8.08 -14.87 -16.71
C ALA A 231 -7.17 -16.03 -17.15
N SER A 232 -7.45 -16.62 -18.31
CA SER A 232 -6.61 -17.66 -18.90
C SER A 232 -6.46 -17.50 -20.42
N VAL A 233 -5.50 -18.23 -20.98
CA VAL A 233 -5.33 -18.36 -22.43
C VAL A 233 -5.65 -19.82 -22.78
N ASP A 234 -6.60 -20.03 -23.68
CA ASP A 234 -6.95 -21.38 -24.14
C ASP A 234 -5.94 -21.94 -25.15
N ALA A 235 -6.13 -23.21 -25.54
CA ALA A 235 -5.24 -23.90 -26.47
C ALA A 235 -5.17 -23.26 -27.86
N ASP A 236 -6.20 -22.51 -28.25
CA ASP A 236 -6.26 -21.78 -29.52
C ASP A 236 -5.63 -20.38 -29.43
N GLY A 237 -5.08 -20.01 -28.26
CA GLY A 237 -4.47 -18.71 -28.01
C GLY A 237 -5.48 -17.59 -27.76
N ARG A 238 -6.74 -17.91 -27.45
CA ARG A 238 -7.75 -16.91 -27.12
C ARG A 238 -7.71 -16.59 -25.63
N ILE A 239 -7.77 -15.30 -25.32
CA ILE A 239 -7.84 -14.80 -23.95
C ILE A 239 -9.27 -14.95 -23.44
N ARG A 240 -9.44 -15.62 -22.31
CA ARG A 240 -10.70 -15.76 -21.57
C ARG A 240 -10.59 -15.01 -20.26
N CYS A 241 -11.26 -13.87 -20.18
CA CYS A 241 -11.34 -13.04 -18.98
C CYS A 241 -12.52 -13.48 -18.09
N CYS A 242 -12.48 -13.06 -16.81
CA CYS A 242 -13.63 -13.13 -15.90
C CYS A 242 -14.19 -14.54 -15.68
N GLN A 243 -13.33 -15.54 -15.57
CA GLN A 243 -13.73 -16.95 -15.40
C GLN A 243 -14.25 -17.28 -14.00
N GLY A 244 -14.34 -16.28 -13.11
CA GLY A 244 -14.67 -16.45 -11.69
C GLY A 244 -13.49 -17.04 -10.92
N ARG A 245 -13.30 -16.61 -9.66
CA ARG A 245 -12.35 -17.26 -8.76
C ARG A 245 -13.01 -18.50 -8.17
N THR A 246 -12.44 -19.68 -8.40
CA THR A 246 -12.88 -20.92 -7.74
C THR A 246 -12.44 -21.00 -6.28
N ASP A 247 -11.49 -20.16 -5.89
CA ASP A 247 -10.80 -20.22 -4.61
C ASP A 247 -11.18 -18.98 -3.78
N GLN A 248 -12.28 -19.06 -3.02
CA GLN A 248 -12.46 -18.17 -1.87
C GLN A 248 -11.58 -18.70 -0.75
N ASP A 249 -10.50 -17.99 -0.44
CA ASP A 249 -9.57 -18.40 0.61
C ASP A 249 -10.04 -17.87 1.96
N ASP A 250 -11.00 -18.60 2.55
CA ASP A 250 -11.55 -18.32 3.87
C ASP A 250 -10.44 -18.20 4.93
N ALA A 251 -9.31 -18.91 4.78
CA ALA A 251 -8.26 -18.92 5.79
C ALA A 251 -7.58 -17.55 5.92
N VAL A 252 -7.28 -16.87 4.81
CA VAL A 252 -6.73 -15.50 4.85
C VAL A 252 -7.74 -14.55 5.50
N ALA A 253 -9.00 -14.60 5.10
CA ALA A 253 -10.05 -13.75 5.65
C ALA A 253 -10.23 -13.97 7.17
N ASN A 254 -10.26 -15.22 7.62
CA ASN A 254 -10.36 -15.58 9.04
C ASN A 254 -9.16 -15.08 9.86
N GLY A 255 -7.95 -15.16 9.30
CA GLY A 255 -6.75 -14.61 9.92
C GLY A 255 -6.81 -13.10 10.05
N LEU A 256 -7.26 -12.41 9.01
CA LEU A 256 -7.45 -10.94 9.01
C LEU A 256 -8.49 -10.51 10.04
N GLN A 257 -9.58 -11.26 10.16
CA GLN A 257 -10.58 -11.00 11.20
C GLN A 257 -9.99 -11.19 12.61
N TRP A 258 -9.18 -12.23 12.83
CA TRP A 258 -8.53 -12.43 14.13
C TRP A 258 -7.59 -11.28 14.48
N ILE A 259 -6.71 -10.88 13.56
CA ILE A 259 -5.76 -9.79 13.84
C ILE A 259 -6.49 -8.45 13.96
N SER A 260 -7.55 -8.20 13.20
CA SER A 260 -8.41 -7.01 13.34
C SER A 260 -8.98 -6.88 14.76
N ARG A 261 -9.46 -7.97 15.36
CA ARG A 261 -9.98 -7.99 16.74
C ARG A 261 -8.91 -7.84 17.82
N ASN A 262 -7.71 -8.35 17.55
CA ASN A 262 -6.66 -8.49 18.56
C ASN A 262 -5.49 -7.50 18.40
N PHE A 263 -5.50 -6.69 17.33
CA PHE A 263 -4.39 -5.80 16.97
C PHE A 263 -3.94 -4.94 18.15
N SER A 264 -2.63 -4.76 18.26
CA SER A 264 -2.07 -3.78 19.18
C SER A 264 -0.78 -3.23 18.62
N ALA A 265 -0.63 -1.91 18.58
CA ALA A 265 0.65 -1.30 18.23
C ALA A 265 1.69 -1.40 19.35
N SER A 266 1.31 -1.73 20.59
CA SER A 266 2.18 -1.63 21.78
C SER A 266 2.49 -2.97 22.45
N ARG A 267 1.88 -4.07 22.00
CA ARG A 267 2.20 -5.41 22.49
C ARG A 267 1.99 -6.47 21.41
N ASN A 268 2.65 -7.63 21.54
CA ASN A 268 2.34 -8.83 20.75
C ASN A 268 1.10 -9.55 21.33
N PRO A 269 -0.06 -9.53 20.66
CA PRO A 269 -1.28 -10.16 21.16
C PRO A 269 -1.08 -11.65 21.43
N GLY A 270 -1.69 -12.17 22.50
CA GLY A 270 -1.54 -13.58 22.91
C GLY A 270 -0.18 -13.94 23.53
N GLN A 271 0.78 -13.01 23.60
CA GLN A 271 2.10 -13.27 24.16
C GLN A 271 2.28 -12.67 25.57
N THR A 272 2.79 -13.48 26.49
CA THR A 272 3.11 -13.04 27.87
C THR A 272 4.37 -12.17 27.89
N GLY A 273 4.39 -11.14 28.73
CA GLY A 273 5.59 -10.30 28.94
C GLY A 273 6.01 -9.44 27.74
N ASN A 274 5.16 -9.35 26.71
CA ASN A 274 5.44 -8.66 25.46
C ASN A 274 6.69 -9.17 24.71
N MET A 275 6.92 -10.48 24.72
CA MET A 275 8.02 -11.08 23.95
C MET A 275 7.77 -11.00 22.44
N TYR A 276 8.84 -10.99 21.66
CA TYR A 276 8.82 -11.00 20.19
C TYR A 276 8.02 -9.83 19.61
N PHE A 277 8.05 -8.69 20.28
CA PHE A 277 7.22 -7.55 19.92
C PHE A 277 7.71 -6.87 18.65
N LEU A 278 9.02 -6.69 18.49
CA LEU A 278 9.58 -6.12 17.27
C LEU A 278 9.43 -7.11 16.10
N TYR A 279 9.59 -8.40 16.35
CA TYR A 279 9.26 -9.45 15.39
C TYR A 279 7.77 -9.44 15.00
N TYR A 280 6.87 -9.19 15.95
CA TYR A 280 5.45 -9.02 15.68
C TYR A 280 5.17 -7.79 14.82
N LEU A 281 5.76 -6.62 15.12
CA LEU A 281 5.62 -5.44 14.26
C LEU A 281 6.11 -5.74 12.84
N TYR A 282 7.26 -6.41 12.68
CA TYR A 282 7.71 -6.90 11.38
C TYR A 282 6.67 -7.84 10.70
N GLY A 283 5.94 -8.66 11.46
CA GLY A 283 4.77 -9.39 10.99
C GLY A 283 3.62 -8.50 10.52
N VAL A 284 3.25 -7.50 11.30
CA VAL A 284 2.19 -6.53 10.98
C VAL A 284 2.49 -5.80 9.67
N GLU A 285 3.73 -5.34 9.47
CA GLU A 285 4.15 -4.69 8.23
C GLU A 285 3.90 -5.56 7.01
N ARG A 286 4.23 -6.85 7.10
CA ARG A 286 4.00 -7.80 6.01
C ARG A 286 2.52 -8.00 5.76
N VAL A 287 1.71 -8.22 6.80
CA VAL A 287 0.25 -8.34 6.63
C VAL A 287 -0.30 -7.10 5.94
N GLY A 288 -0.06 -5.91 6.49
CA GLY A 288 -0.62 -4.67 5.96
C GLY A 288 -0.24 -4.40 4.51
N ARG A 289 0.99 -4.71 4.10
CA ARG A 289 1.40 -4.55 2.69
C ARG A 289 0.91 -5.64 1.76
N MET A 290 0.94 -6.89 2.19
CA MET A 290 0.56 -8.02 1.33
C MET A 290 -0.95 -8.07 1.12
N THR A 291 -1.72 -7.56 2.07
CA THR A 291 -3.18 -7.40 1.94
C THR A 291 -3.57 -6.07 1.31
N ALA A 292 -2.59 -5.22 0.98
CA ALA A 292 -2.86 -3.88 0.44
C ALA A 292 -3.78 -3.06 1.37
N ALA A 293 -3.70 -3.27 2.70
CA ALA A 293 -4.61 -2.68 3.68
C ALA A 293 -3.94 -1.53 4.43
N ARG A 294 -4.55 -0.34 4.37
CA ARG A 294 -4.13 0.79 5.22
C ARG A 294 -4.45 0.53 6.68
N PHE A 295 -5.61 -0.06 6.96
CA PHE A 295 -6.09 -0.30 8.31
C PHE A 295 -6.13 -1.79 8.64
N ILE A 296 -5.80 -2.13 9.89
CA ILE A 296 -6.12 -3.44 10.47
C ILE A 296 -7.24 -3.18 11.49
N GLY A 297 -8.45 -3.59 11.14
CA GLY A 297 -9.64 -3.14 11.87
C GLY A 297 -9.78 -1.63 11.76
N ARG A 298 -9.75 -0.93 12.90
CA ARG A 298 -9.83 0.54 12.96
C ARG A 298 -8.47 1.22 13.13
N HIS A 299 -7.39 0.45 13.09
CA HIS A 299 -6.05 0.92 13.43
C HIS A 299 -5.22 1.20 12.18
N ASP A 300 -4.65 2.41 12.09
CA ASP A 300 -3.61 2.73 11.10
C ASP A 300 -2.32 2.08 11.60
N TRP A 301 -2.14 0.81 11.22
CA TRP A 301 -1.11 -0.06 11.78
C TRP A 301 0.29 0.53 11.61
N TYR A 302 0.53 1.28 10.52
CA TYR A 302 1.82 1.89 10.25
C TYR A 302 2.03 3.11 11.14
N ARG A 303 1.09 4.07 11.13
CA ARG A 303 1.23 5.29 11.94
C ARG A 303 1.29 4.96 13.44
N GLU A 304 0.44 4.06 13.92
CA GLU A 304 0.46 3.64 15.32
C GLU A 304 1.74 2.88 15.69
N GLY A 305 2.21 1.95 14.86
CA GLY A 305 3.47 1.24 15.12
C GLY A 305 4.70 2.16 15.04
N ALA A 306 4.70 3.12 14.11
CA ALA A 306 5.77 4.11 13.98
C ALA A 306 5.80 5.05 15.19
N ASP A 307 4.65 5.50 15.69
CA ASP A 307 4.55 6.27 16.93
C ASP A 307 5.18 5.51 18.12
N GLN A 308 4.89 4.21 18.24
CA GLN A 308 5.47 3.37 19.30
C GLN A 308 6.99 3.24 19.17
N LEU A 309 7.51 3.07 17.95
CA LEU A 309 8.95 2.98 17.71
C LEU A 309 9.66 4.32 17.89
N LEU A 310 9.04 5.45 17.55
CA LEU A 310 9.62 6.78 17.73
C LEU A 310 9.59 7.25 19.19
N ASN A 311 8.68 6.71 20.00
CA ASN A 311 8.57 7.01 21.43
C ASN A 311 9.14 5.89 22.31
N TRP A 312 10.05 5.07 21.78
CA TRP A 312 10.51 3.85 22.44
C TRP A 312 11.05 4.08 23.87
N TYR A 313 11.84 5.14 24.05
CA TYR A 313 12.46 5.53 25.32
C TYR A 313 11.74 6.70 25.98
N ARG A 314 10.45 6.93 25.68
CA ARG A 314 9.73 8.13 26.15
C ARG A 314 9.73 8.28 27.66
N ASP A 315 9.64 7.18 28.42
CA ASP A 315 9.64 7.25 29.89
C ASP A 315 11.02 7.68 30.42
N ASP A 316 12.11 7.19 29.80
CA ASP A 316 13.49 7.61 30.12
C ASP A 316 13.76 9.06 29.67
N ALA A 317 13.21 9.46 28.50
CA ALA A 317 13.37 10.79 27.93
C ALA A 317 12.55 11.85 28.67
N ARG A 318 11.33 11.54 29.13
CA ARG A 318 10.51 12.45 29.95
C ARG A 318 11.16 12.78 31.28
N ALA A 319 11.92 11.86 31.85
CA ALA A 319 12.72 12.11 33.05
C ALA A 319 13.88 13.09 32.79
N ALA A 320 14.39 13.16 31.55
CA ALA A 320 15.53 14.00 31.18
C ALA A 320 15.15 15.36 30.53
N ALA A 321 14.07 15.43 29.75
CA ALA A 321 13.57 16.65 29.11
C ALA A 321 12.10 16.50 28.64
N PRO A 322 11.10 17.09 29.33
CA PRO A 322 9.68 16.80 29.12
C PRO A 322 9.05 17.34 27.81
N THR A 323 9.77 18.12 27.00
CA THR A 323 9.21 18.82 25.82
C THR A 323 9.83 18.41 24.47
N ARG A 324 10.80 17.48 24.42
CA ARG A 324 11.47 17.09 23.17
C ARG A 324 11.15 15.64 22.78
N THR A 325 10.68 15.43 21.56
CA THR A 325 10.63 14.08 20.96
C THR A 325 12.06 13.58 20.80
N VAL A 326 12.45 12.58 21.60
CA VAL A 326 13.75 11.92 21.49
C VAL A 326 13.59 10.77 20.52
N VAL A 327 14.03 10.98 19.27
CA VAL A 327 14.10 9.93 18.25
C VAL A 327 15.16 8.90 18.70
N PRO A 328 14.84 7.60 18.80
CA PRO A 328 15.80 6.59 19.25
C PRO A 328 17.02 6.46 18.35
N ASP A 329 18.17 6.15 18.96
CA ASP A 329 19.40 5.82 18.23
C ASP A 329 19.40 4.37 17.73
N TYR A 330 18.78 3.47 18.49
CA TYR A 330 18.62 2.04 18.22
C TYR A 330 17.48 1.49 19.10
N TRP A 331 17.15 0.20 18.95
CA TRP A 331 16.09 -0.43 19.74
C TRP A 331 16.61 -1.66 20.48
N VAL A 332 16.03 -1.88 21.67
CA VAL A 332 16.23 -3.08 22.48
C VAL A 332 14.87 -3.50 23.03
N GLY A 333 14.47 -4.74 22.78
CA GLY A 333 13.25 -5.35 23.30
C GLY A 333 13.40 -5.82 24.74
N ARG A 334 12.30 -6.34 25.31
CA ARG A 334 12.24 -6.70 26.74
C ARG A 334 12.60 -8.16 27.01
N ASP A 335 12.50 -9.03 26.01
CA ASP A 335 12.76 -10.47 26.12
C ASP A 335 14.22 -10.86 25.83
N SER A 336 14.58 -12.13 26.09
CA SER A 336 15.95 -12.63 25.96
C SER A 336 16.51 -12.58 24.53
N ILE A 337 15.67 -12.64 23.51
CA ILE A 337 16.06 -12.60 22.09
C ILE A 337 16.16 -11.16 21.62
N GLU A 338 15.13 -10.35 21.85
CA GLU A 338 15.10 -8.94 21.42
C GLU A 338 15.93 -8.01 22.32
N ARG A 339 16.51 -8.51 23.43
CA ARG A 339 17.61 -7.82 24.15
C ARG A 339 18.87 -7.68 23.32
N ASN A 340 19.03 -8.48 22.27
CA ASN A 340 20.07 -8.27 21.28
C ASN A 340 19.71 -7.04 20.42
N ASP A 341 20.51 -5.99 20.56
CA ASP A 341 20.31 -4.69 19.90
C ASP A 341 20.34 -4.79 18.37
N LEU A 342 21.12 -5.72 17.80
CA LEU A 342 21.16 -5.95 16.36
C LEU A 342 19.86 -6.56 15.82
N ILE A 343 19.29 -7.56 16.53
CA ILE A 343 17.99 -8.17 16.16
C ILE A 343 16.88 -7.11 16.26
N ALA A 344 16.79 -6.47 17.43
CA ALA A 344 15.75 -5.48 17.70
C ALA A 344 15.79 -4.30 16.72
N THR A 345 16.97 -3.73 16.51
CA THR A 345 17.15 -2.62 15.57
C THR A 345 16.84 -3.04 14.14
N SER A 346 17.22 -4.26 13.73
CA SER A 346 16.92 -4.75 12.38
C SER A 346 15.40 -4.88 12.14
N PHE A 347 14.65 -5.43 13.09
CA PHE A 347 13.18 -5.53 12.95
C PHE A 347 12.49 -4.16 12.98
N ALA A 348 12.94 -3.24 13.84
CA ALA A 348 12.43 -1.87 13.86
C ALA A 348 12.67 -1.15 12.52
N LEU A 349 13.88 -1.26 11.96
CA LEU A 349 14.21 -0.71 10.64
C LEU A 349 13.35 -1.33 9.55
N LEU A 350 13.18 -2.65 9.53
CA LEU A 350 12.34 -3.33 8.54
C LEU A 350 10.89 -2.82 8.59
N PHE A 351 10.31 -2.68 9.79
CA PHE A 351 8.97 -2.12 9.96
C PHE A 351 8.87 -0.68 9.44
N LEU A 352 9.74 0.22 9.93
CA LEU A 352 9.71 1.64 9.59
C LEU A 352 9.95 1.89 8.10
N SER A 353 10.86 1.12 7.50
CA SER A 353 11.29 1.28 6.11
C SER A 353 10.26 0.74 5.12
N LYS A 354 9.67 -0.42 5.43
CA LYS A 354 8.77 -1.09 4.49
C LYS A 354 7.33 -0.63 4.64
N GLY A 355 6.91 -0.25 5.85
CA GLY A 355 5.53 0.19 6.10
C GLY A 355 5.19 1.56 5.53
N ARG A 356 6.19 2.44 5.38
CA ARG A 356 6.08 3.80 4.83
C ARG A 356 5.86 3.89 3.33
N TRP A 357 6.01 2.78 2.60
CA TRP A 357 6.11 2.83 1.14
C TRP A 357 4.94 3.59 0.51
N PRO A 358 5.25 4.41 -0.51
CA PRO A 358 4.25 5.23 -1.18
C PRO A 358 3.16 4.36 -1.81
N VAL A 359 1.92 4.82 -1.73
CA VAL A 359 0.79 4.23 -2.47
C VAL A 359 0.82 4.76 -3.90
N LEU A 360 0.92 3.86 -4.87
CA LEU A 360 0.87 4.17 -6.30
C LEU A 360 -0.56 4.39 -6.77
N ILE A 361 -1.46 3.50 -6.37
CA ILE A 361 -2.85 3.43 -6.80
C ILE A 361 -3.69 2.71 -5.75
N ALA A 362 -4.95 3.12 -5.56
CA ALA A 362 -5.92 2.37 -4.79
C ALA A 362 -7.03 1.81 -5.68
N LYS A 363 -7.32 0.52 -5.53
CA LYS A 363 -8.48 -0.12 -6.14
C LYS A 363 -9.72 0.16 -5.30
N ALA A 364 -10.72 0.79 -5.91
CA ALA A 364 -11.96 1.15 -5.25
C ALA A 364 -12.86 -0.07 -5.11
N GLN A 365 -13.08 -0.52 -3.87
CA GLN A 365 -14.15 -1.46 -3.55
C GLN A 365 -15.48 -0.72 -3.58
N HIS A 366 -16.43 -1.26 -4.34
CA HIS A 366 -17.77 -0.69 -4.48
C HIS A 366 -18.81 -1.79 -4.68
N GLN A 367 -20.07 -1.45 -4.40
CA GLN A 367 -21.22 -2.30 -4.68
C GLN A 367 -21.51 -2.37 -6.19
N PRO A 368 -22.25 -3.40 -6.66
CA PRO A 368 -22.78 -4.54 -5.89
C PRO A 368 -21.77 -5.68 -5.69
N GLY A 369 -21.63 -6.20 -4.46
CA GLY A 369 -20.79 -7.38 -4.17
C GLY A 369 -19.33 -7.21 -4.58
N ASP A 370 -18.73 -8.25 -5.17
CA ASP A 370 -17.33 -8.25 -5.62
C ASP A 370 -17.14 -7.82 -7.09
N ASP A 371 -18.08 -7.05 -7.66
CA ASP A 371 -17.98 -6.58 -9.06
C ASP A 371 -16.70 -5.80 -9.32
N TRP A 372 -16.23 -5.08 -8.31
CA TRP A 372 -15.01 -4.29 -8.35
C TRP A 372 -13.73 -5.14 -8.51
N ASN A 373 -13.80 -6.46 -8.32
CA ASN A 373 -12.63 -7.33 -8.22
C ASN A 373 -12.69 -8.59 -9.11
N GLN A 374 -13.27 -8.48 -10.30
CA GLN A 374 -13.32 -9.59 -11.28
C GLN A 374 -11.93 -10.14 -11.63
N HIS A 375 -10.92 -9.26 -11.66
CA HIS A 375 -9.50 -9.61 -11.80
C HIS A 375 -8.75 -9.28 -10.51
N GLY A 376 -8.49 -10.28 -9.67
CA GLY A 376 -8.02 -10.07 -8.29
C GLY A 376 -6.56 -9.64 -8.14
N ASN A 377 -5.71 -9.92 -9.13
CA ASN A 377 -4.27 -9.65 -9.11
C ASN A 377 -3.85 -8.55 -10.09
N ASP A 378 -4.80 -7.93 -10.78
CA ASP A 378 -4.57 -6.91 -11.80
C ASP A 378 -3.66 -5.75 -11.33
N VAL A 379 -4.04 -5.06 -10.26
CA VAL A 379 -3.33 -3.91 -9.71
C VAL A 379 -2.03 -4.35 -9.03
N ALA A 380 -2.01 -5.55 -8.43
CA ALA A 380 -0.79 -6.10 -7.85
C ALA A 380 0.29 -6.34 -8.93
N ASN A 381 -0.11 -6.94 -10.04
CA ASN A 381 0.76 -7.20 -11.19
C ASN A 381 1.20 -5.91 -11.88
N LEU A 382 0.28 -4.94 -12.06
CA LEU A 382 0.62 -3.63 -12.61
C LEU A 382 1.61 -2.89 -11.70
N THR A 383 1.37 -2.86 -10.39
CA THR A 383 2.26 -2.21 -9.41
C THR A 383 3.65 -2.82 -9.47
N ARG A 384 3.75 -4.16 -9.53
CA ARG A 384 5.03 -4.87 -9.70
C ARG A 384 5.74 -4.49 -11.01
N TYR A 385 5.01 -4.34 -12.11
CA TYR A 385 5.58 -3.89 -13.38
C TYR A 385 6.17 -2.49 -13.24
N VAL A 386 5.43 -1.56 -12.62
CA VAL A 386 5.85 -0.18 -12.39
C VAL A 386 7.07 -0.11 -11.46
N GLU A 387 7.10 -0.88 -10.36
CA GLU A 387 8.28 -1.03 -9.49
C GLU A 387 9.53 -1.40 -10.29
N SER A 388 9.39 -2.33 -11.24
CA SER A 388 10.50 -2.79 -12.07
C SER A 388 11.04 -1.72 -13.02
N ARG A 389 10.19 -0.80 -13.48
CA ARG A 389 10.56 0.32 -14.37
C ARG A 389 11.14 1.49 -13.60
N TRP A 390 10.48 1.89 -12.52
CA TRP A 390 10.88 3.06 -11.75
C TRP A 390 11.99 2.78 -10.75
N LYS A 391 12.34 1.50 -10.53
CA LYS A 391 13.37 1.06 -9.57
C LYS A 391 13.13 1.65 -8.18
N ARG A 392 11.86 1.75 -7.81
CA ARG A 392 11.39 2.33 -6.55
C ARG A 392 10.45 1.33 -5.90
N ASP A 393 10.60 1.18 -4.60
CA ASP A 393 9.69 0.39 -3.80
C ASP A 393 8.36 1.15 -3.61
N MET A 394 7.22 0.51 -3.89
CA MET A 394 5.89 1.12 -3.74
C MET A 394 4.82 0.07 -3.43
N THR A 395 3.62 0.51 -3.08
CA THR A 395 2.50 -0.38 -2.78
C THR A 395 1.23 0.09 -3.47
N TRP A 396 0.20 -0.74 -3.45
CA TRP A 396 -1.16 -0.38 -3.82
C TRP A 396 -2.06 -0.68 -2.62
N GLN A 397 -3.28 -0.18 -2.64
CA GLN A 397 -4.24 -0.47 -1.58
C GLN A 397 -5.66 -0.71 -2.10
N VAL A 398 -6.51 -1.32 -1.28
CA VAL A 398 -7.96 -1.31 -1.50
C VAL A 398 -8.58 -0.21 -0.66
N VAL A 399 -9.51 0.54 -1.23
CA VAL A 399 -10.30 1.54 -0.51
C VAL A 399 -11.79 1.28 -0.72
N ASP A 400 -12.52 1.08 0.37
CA ASP A 400 -13.98 0.89 0.34
C ASP A 400 -14.66 2.24 0.19
N LEU A 401 -15.31 2.47 -0.96
CA LEU A 401 -15.96 3.75 -1.24
C LEU A 401 -17.21 4.01 -0.39
N ASP A 402 -17.80 3.00 0.25
CA ASP A 402 -18.95 3.20 1.14
C ASP A 402 -18.45 3.71 2.50
N LEU A 403 -17.28 3.24 2.95
CA LEU A 403 -16.71 3.57 4.26
C LEU A 403 -15.75 4.77 4.25
N ALA A 404 -14.99 4.94 3.16
CA ALA A 404 -13.95 5.96 3.07
C ALA A 404 -14.53 7.37 2.89
N ASP A 405 -13.92 8.36 3.54
CA ASP A 405 -14.16 9.77 3.26
C ASP A 405 -13.16 10.33 2.24
N ILE A 406 -13.20 11.65 2.00
CA ILE A 406 -12.30 12.31 1.03
C ILE A 406 -10.85 12.29 1.53
N ASP A 407 -10.62 12.38 2.83
CA ASP A 407 -9.29 12.38 3.44
C ASP A 407 -8.65 10.99 3.36
N ASP A 408 -9.46 9.94 3.33
CA ASP A 408 -9.01 8.59 3.03
C ASP A 408 -8.63 8.42 1.55
N LEU A 409 -9.44 8.96 0.63
CA LEU A 409 -9.18 8.86 -0.82
C LEU A 409 -7.90 9.60 -1.23
N ILE A 410 -7.64 10.78 -0.64
CA ILE A 410 -6.47 11.60 -1.00
C ILE A 410 -5.13 10.98 -0.58
N GLN A 411 -5.15 9.95 0.29
CA GLN A 411 -3.94 9.17 0.59
C GLN A 411 -3.46 8.35 -0.62
N SER A 412 -4.26 8.27 -1.68
CA SER A 412 -3.92 7.65 -2.95
C SER A 412 -3.92 8.69 -4.08
N PRO A 413 -2.82 8.86 -4.82
CA PRO A 413 -2.80 9.81 -5.93
C PRO A 413 -3.70 9.36 -7.10
N VAL A 414 -3.99 8.06 -7.19
CA VAL A 414 -4.86 7.45 -8.21
C VAL A 414 -5.89 6.53 -7.54
N ILE A 415 -7.15 6.69 -7.89
CA ILE A 415 -8.22 5.72 -7.62
C ILE A 415 -8.50 4.94 -8.91
N TYR A 416 -8.48 3.62 -8.83
CA TYR A 416 -8.87 2.69 -9.89
C TYR A 416 -10.29 2.20 -9.66
N TYR A 417 -11.18 2.45 -10.63
CA TYR A 417 -12.60 2.15 -10.55
C TYR A 417 -13.01 1.23 -11.70
N THR A 418 -13.27 -0.05 -11.43
CA THR A 418 -13.49 -1.06 -12.47
C THR A 418 -14.69 -1.92 -12.16
N GLY A 419 -15.38 -2.42 -13.18
CA GLY A 419 -16.45 -3.40 -13.01
C GLY A 419 -17.20 -3.68 -14.29
N SER A 420 -18.20 -4.56 -14.16
CA SER A 420 -19.00 -5.06 -15.29
C SER A 420 -20.47 -4.65 -15.20
N ARG A 421 -20.94 -4.36 -13.98
CA ARG A 421 -22.31 -3.96 -13.66
C ARG A 421 -22.40 -2.45 -13.47
N ASN A 422 -23.64 -1.95 -13.42
CA ASN A 422 -23.87 -0.54 -13.18
C ASN A 422 -23.29 -0.12 -11.82
N PRO A 423 -22.32 0.82 -11.79
CA PRO A 423 -21.66 1.25 -10.55
C PRO A 423 -22.53 2.13 -9.64
N LEU A 424 -23.65 2.65 -10.14
CA LEU A 424 -24.48 3.56 -9.37
C LEU A 424 -25.25 2.82 -8.27
N PRO A 425 -25.23 3.35 -7.02
CA PRO A 425 -26.11 2.89 -5.97
C PRO A 425 -27.59 2.91 -6.41
N SER A 426 -28.41 2.04 -5.83
CA SER A 426 -29.84 1.98 -6.15
C SER A 426 -30.59 3.22 -5.70
N ALA A 427 -30.25 3.78 -4.53
CA ALA A 427 -30.88 4.97 -3.97
C ALA A 427 -30.26 6.26 -4.52
N GLU A 428 -31.12 7.22 -4.89
CA GLU A 428 -30.68 8.51 -5.46
C GLU A 428 -29.85 9.36 -4.48
N ALA A 429 -30.11 9.25 -3.18
CA ALA A 429 -29.30 9.92 -2.15
C ALA A 429 -27.85 9.42 -2.16
N ASP A 430 -27.66 8.10 -2.23
CA ASP A 430 -26.33 7.47 -2.24
C ASP A 430 -25.57 7.79 -3.53
N ARG A 431 -26.28 7.90 -4.66
CA ARG A 431 -25.68 8.37 -5.93
C ARG A 431 -25.12 9.78 -5.82
N ARG A 432 -25.84 10.69 -5.15
CA ARG A 432 -25.38 12.06 -4.91
C ARG A 432 -24.15 12.09 -4.00
N LEU A 433 -24.19 11.34 -2.89
CA LEU A 433 -23.05 11.24 -1.98
C LEU A 433 -21.80 10.67 -2.66
N LEU A 434 -21.94 9.64 -3.50
CA LEU A 434 -20.84 9.10 -4.29
C LEU A 434 -20.27 10.14 -5.26
N ALA A 435 -21.14 10.88 -5.97
CA ALA A 435 -20.73 11.91 -6.90
C ALA A 435 -19.99 13.07 -6.20
N GLU A 436 -20.51 13.54 -5.06
CA GLU A 436 -19.88 14.58 -4.23
C GLU A 436 -18.52 14.13 -3.69
N LYS A 437 -18.40 12.88 -3.24
CA LYS A 437 -17.15 12.29 -2.76
C LYS A 437 -16.08 12.23 -3.85
N LEU A 438 -16.42 11.71 -5.02
CA LEU A 438 -15.50 11.65 -6.17
C LEU A 438 -15.14 13.05 -6.67
N ARG A 439 -16.10 13.99 -6.68
CA ARG A 439 -15.82 15.38 -7.03
C ARG A 439 -14.84 16.01 -6.05
N GLY A 440 -15.07 15.84 -4.75
CA GLY A 440 -14.20 16.36 -3.70
C GLY A 440 -12.77 15.79 -3.73
N TYR A 441 -12.61 14.53 -4.13
CA TYR A 441 -11.31 13.91 -4.40
C TYR A 441 -10.61 14.54 -5.61
N LEU A 442 -11.31 14.70 -6.73
CA LEU A 442 -10.77 15.29 -7.96
C LEU A 442 -10.43 16.78 -7.78
N ASP A 443 -11.24 17.55 -7.05
CA ASP A 443 -11.00 18.96 -6.71
C ASP A 443 -9.69 19.14 -5.92
N ARG A 444 -9.29 18.14 -5.14
CA ARG A 444 -8.06 18.13 -4.33
C ARG A 444 -6.84 17.60 -5.07
N GLY A 445 -6.95 17.37 -6.38
CA GLY A 445 -5.83 16.89 -7.20
C GLY A 445 -5.71 15.36 -7.24
N GLY A 446 -6.77 14.64 -6.88
CA GLY A 446 -6.89 13.22 -7.17
C GLY A 446 -6.92 12.91 -8.68
N PHE A 447 -6.76 11.64 -9.02
CA PHE A 447 -6.87 11.13 -10.39
C PHE A 447 -7.73 9.88 -10.42
N LEU A 448 -8.75 9.84 -11.27
CA LEU A 448 -9.65 8.69 -11.42
C LEU A 448 -9.30 7.94 -12.71
N LEU A 449 -8.79 6.72 -12.57
CA LEU A 449 -8.68 5.76 -13.66
C LEU A 449 -9.85 4.80 -13.59
N ALA A 450 -10.63 4.67 -14.65
CA ALA A 450 -11.76 3.77 -14.70
C ALA A 450 -11.70 2.81 -15.89
N GLU A 451 -12.31 1.65 -15.76
CA GLU A 451 -12.41 0.63 -16.79
C GLU A 451 -13.76 -0.09 -16.72
N ALA A 452 -14.41 -0.30 -17.86
CA ALA A 452 -15.44 -1.33 -17.95
C ALA A 452 -14.76 -2.67 -18.24
N ASP A 453 -14.87 -3.60 -17.30
CA ASP A 453 -14.35 -4.95 -17.45
C ASP A 453 -15.44 -5.96 -17.80
N CYS A 454 -14.99 -7.13 -18.27
CA CYS A 454 -15.85 -8.25 -18.64
C CYS A 454 -16.93 -7.90 -19.68
N VAL A 455 -17.90 -8.78 -19.87
CA VAL A 455 -18.97 -8.59 -20.87
C VAL A 455 -20.17 -7.91 -20.21
N GLY A 456 -20.57 -6.76 -20.76
CA GLY A 456 -21.76 -6.03 -20.34
C GLY A 456 -21.71 -4.56 -20.78
N ARG A 457 -22.87 -3.90 -20.80
CA ARG A 457 -22.96 -2.44 -20.99
C ARG A 457 -23.26 -1.69 -19.70
N GLY A 458 -23.58 -2.41 -18.62
CA GLY A 458 -24.02 -1.84 -17.36
C GLY A 458 -23.02 -0.86 -16.77
N PHE A 459 -21.74 -1.22 -16.75
CA PHE A 459 -20.70 -0.33 -16.24
C PHE A 459 -20.47 0.91 -17.11
N ASP A 460 -20.36 0.76 -18.44
CA ASP A 460 -20.15 1.90 -19.34
C ASP A 460 -21.29 2.93 -19.25
N GLU A 461 -22.54 2.48 -19.28
CA GLU A 461 -23.72 3.35 -19.17
C GLU A 461 -23.76 4.04 -17.79
N GLY A 462 -23.57 3.28 -16.71
CA GLY A 462 -23.64 3.81 -15.35
C GLY A 462 -22.45 4.71 -14.99
N PHE A 463 -21.25 4.42 -15.47
CA PHE A 463 -20.07 5.26 -15.25
C PHE A 463 -20.20 6.61 -15.97
N ARG A 464 -20.78 6.63 -17.19
CA ARG A 464 -21.08 7.88 -17.90
C ARG A 464 -22.10 8.73 -17.15
N ASP A 465 -23.16 8.13 -16.61
CA ASP A 465 -24.14 8.84 -15.75
C ASP A 465 -23.45 9.36 -14.48
N LEU A 466 -22.63 8.54 -13.80
CA LEU A 466 -21.85 8.96 -12.64
C LEU A 466 -20.95 10.16 -12.97
N MET A 467 -20.23 10.15 -14.10
CA MET A 467 -19.41 11.30 -14.50
C MET A 467 -20.25 12.54 -14.80
N GLY A 468 -21.45 12.41 -15.36
CA GLY A 468 -22.39 13.52 -15.53
C GLY A 468 -22.88 14.11 -14.20
N ARG A 469 -22.88 13.31 -13.12
CA ARG A 469 -23.24 13.76 -11.76
C ARG A 469 -22.06 14.37 -11.01
N VAL A 470 -20.85 13.80 -11.17
CA VAL A 470 -19.59 14.34 -10.61
C VAL A 470 -19.26 15.70 -11.24
N PHE A 471 -19.53 15.83 -12.55
CA PHE A 471 -19.32 17.03 -13.33
C PHE A 471 -20.64 17.47 -13.99
N PRO A 472 -21.55 18.14 -13.27
CA PRO A 472 -22.78 18.65 -13.87
C PRO A 472 -22.51 19.68 -14.97
N GLU A 473 -21.37 20.38 -14.92
CA GLU A 473 -21.00 21.42 -15.86
C GLU A 473 -20.80 20.85 -17.29
N PRO A 474 -21.32 21.53 -18.35
CA PRO A 474 -21.28 21.01 -19.72
C PRO A 474 -19.87 20.95 -20.33
N GLU A 475 -18.93 21.76 -19.85
CA GLU A 475 -17.53 21.74 -20.28
C GLU A 475 -16.77 20.47 -19.87
N TYR A 476 -17.23 19.77 -18.83
CA TYR A 476 -16.58 18.60 -18.27
C TYR A 476 -17.37 17.34 -18.65
N ARG A 477 -16.98 16.76 -19.78
CA ARG A 477 -17.59 15.56 -20.35
C ARG A 477 -16.50 14.59 -20.77
N LEU A 478 -16.81 13.29 -20.71
CA LEU A 478 -15.92 12.26 -21.25
C LEU A 478 -15.78 12.46 -22.76
N GLN A 479 -14.55 12.75 -23.20
CA GLN A 479 -14.21 12.94 -24.61
C GLN A 479 -13.06 12.00 -24.99
N PRO A 480 -13.01 11.52 -26.25
CA PRO A 480 -11.85 10.76 -26.72
C PRO A 480 -10.55 11.54 -26.54
N LEU A 481 -9.56 10.90 -25.94
CA LEU A 481 -8.23 11.49 -25.80
C LEU A 481 -7.52 11.51 -27.16
N ASP A 482 -6.93 12.65 -27.48
CA ASP A 482 -6.12 12.81 -28.69
C ASP A 482 -4.92 11.85 -28.68
N LYS A 483 -4.52 11.33 -29.85
CA LYS A 483 -3.39 10.40 -29.97
C LYS A 483 -2.04 11.03 -29.57
N ALA A 484 -1.93 12.36 -29.63
CA ALA A 484 -0.76 13.10 -29.18
C ALA A 484 -0.70 13.30 -27.66
N HIS A 485 -1.80 12.99 -26.94
CA HIS A 485 -1.89 13.15 -25.49
C HIS A 485 -0.74 12.42 -24.77
N PRO A 486 -0.08 13.03 -23.77
CA PRO A 486 1.09 12.44 -23.11
C PRO A 486 0.86 11.03 -22.54
N ILE A 487 -0.38 10.70 -22.15
CA ILE A 487 -0.74 9.42 -21.55
C ILE A 487 -0.44 8.19 -22.43
N TRP A 488 -0.21 8.36 -23.74
CA TRP A 488 0.14 7.27 -24.63
C TRP A 488 1.64 6.94 -24.64
N ARG A 489 2.48 7.81 -24.05
CA ARG A 489 3.94 7.75 -24.19
C ARG A 489 4.73 8.37 -23.03
N ALA A 490 4.09 8.53 -21.87
CA ALA A 490 4.71 9.21 -20.72
C ALA A 490 5.95 8.48 -20.18
N GLU A 491 6.00 7.15 -20.31
CA GLU A 491 7.12 6.29 -19.89
C GLU A 491 7.57 5.34 -21.02
N GLU A 492 6.62 4.67 -21.68
CA GLU A 492 6.86 3.64 -22.70
C GLU A 492 6.06 3.90 -23.98
N VAL A 493 6.59 3.49 -25.13
CA VAL A 493 5.89 3.59 -26.42
C VAL A 493 4.96 2.41 -26.59
N ILE A 494 3.72 2.67 -27.02
CA ILE A 494 2.74 1.63 -27.35
C ILE A 494 2.67 1.47 -28.87
N GLU A 495 2.72 0.21 -29.32
CA GLU A 495 2.55 -0.13 -30.72
C GLU A 495 1.21 0.40 -31.27
N PRO A 496 1.19 1.11 -32.42
CA PRO A 496 -0.04 1.71 -32.95
C PRO A 496 -1.20 0.73 -33.13
N ALA A 497 -0.90 -0.51 -33.51
CA ALA A 497 -1.89 -1.57 -33.69
C ALA A 497 -2.53 -2.05 -32.37
N GLN A 498 -1.89 -1.76 -31.22
CA GLN A 498 -2.37 -2.12 -29.89
C GLN A 498 -3.10 -0.98 -29.18
N LEU A 499 -3.07 0.25 -29.74
CA LEU A 499 -3.77 1.40 -29.17
C LEU A 499 -5.26 1.09 -29.00
N ARG A 500 -5.82 1.53 -27.87
CA ARG A 500 -7.25 1.46 -27.56
C ARG A 500 -7.80 2.86 -27.36
N PRO A 501 -9.09 3.12 -27.62
CA PRO A 501 -9.68 4.39 -27.26
C PRO A 501 -9.63 4.56 -25.74
N LEU A 502 -9.17 5.73 -25.29
CA LEU A 502 -9.37 6.20 -23.93
C LEU A 502 -10.24 7.45 -24.01
N LEU A 503 -11.20 7.55 -23.10
CA LEU A 503 -11.93 8.78 -22.86
C LEU A 503 -11.31 9.50 -21.66
N GLY A 504 -11.41 10.81 -21.60
CA GLY A 504 -11.00 11.56 -20.41
C GLY A 504 -11.82 12.81 -20.18
N ILE A 505 -11.68 13.34 -18.97
CA ILE A 505 -12.22 14.63 -18.56
C ILE A 505 -11.05 15.53 -18.18
N ASP A 506 -10.93 16.62 -18.92
CA ASP A 506 -10.02 17.71 -18.62
C ASP A 506 -10.60 18.58 -17.51
N PHE A 507 -10.03 18.44 -16.32
CA PHE A 507 -10.44 19.18 -15.14
C PHE A 507 -9.19 19.65 -14.39
N GLY A 508 -9.07 20.95 -14.13
CA GLY A 508 -7.78 21.51 -13.76
C GLY A 508 -6.99 22.01 -14.97
N CYS A 509 -5.66 21.99 -14.79
CA CYS A 509 -4.67 22.14 -15.84
C CYS A 509 -4.23 20.78 -16.45
N ARG A 510 -5.01 19.71 -16.23
CA ARG A 510 -4.71 18.36 -16.70
C ARG A 510 -5.97 17.54 -16.97
N THR A 511 -5.84 16.43 -17.67
CA THR A 511 -6.83 15.34 -17.65
C THR A 511 -6.80 14.65 -16.29
N SER A 512 -7.91 14.70 -15.55
CA SER A 512 -7.99 14.18 -14.16
C SER A 512 -8.86 12.91 -14.06
N VAL A 513 -9.66 12.62 -15.09
CA VAL A 513 -10.37 11.35 -15.23
C VAL A 513 -9.95 10.70 -16.54
N VAL A 514 -9.65 9.40 -16.49
CA VAL A 514 -9.36 8.58 -17.67
C VAL A 514 -10.20 7.33 -17.59
N TYR A 515 -10.85 6.99 -18.69
CA TYR A 515 -11.77 5.87 -18.78
C TYR A 515 -11.44 5.00 -19.99
N ALA A 516 -11.28 3.69 -19.74
CA ALA A 516 -11.14 2.65 -20.75
C ALA A 516 -12.50 1.98 -20.99
N PRO A 517 -13.26 2.36 -22.04
CA PRO A 517 -14.51 1.71 -22.39
C PRO A 517 -14.27 0.33 -23.03
N PRO A 518 -15.32 -0.51 -23.15
CA PRO A 518 -15.27 -1.72 -23.96
C PRO A 518 -14.99 -1.36 -25.42
N ASP A 519 -14.10 -2.13 -26.08
CA ASP A 519 -13.66 -1.79 -27.43
C ASP A 519 -13.36 -3.02 -28.33
N PRO A 520 -14.02 -3.16 -29.50
CA PRO A 520 -15.25 -2.45 -29.87
C PRO A 520 -16.40 -2.82 -28.91
N PRO A 521 -17.42 -1.96 -28.74
CA PRO A 521 -18.51 -2.20 -27.78
C PRO A 521 -19.29 -3.52 -27.98
N GLU A 522 -19.37 -4.02 -29.21
CA GLU A 522 -20.12 -5.24 -29.56
C GLU A 522 -19.33 -6.52 -29.30
N THR A 523 -18.02 -6.49 -29.56
CA THR A 523 -17.11 -7.62 -29.33
C THR A 523 -15.83 -7.13 -28.65
N PRO A 524 -15.91 -6.77 -27.35
CA PRO A 524 -14.80 -6.14 -26.66
C PRO A 524 -13.56 -7.02 -26.67
N ARG A 525 -12.42 -6.40 -26.94
CA ARG A 525 -11.12 -6.99 -26.68
C ARG A 525 -10.93 -7.17 -25.16
N PRO A 526 -9.96 -8.00 -24.72
CA PRO A 526 -9.65 -8.16 -23.31
C PRO A 526 -9.44 -6.82 -22.60
N SER A 527 -10.02 -6.68 -21.41
CA SER A 527 -9.85 -5.49 -20.56
C SER A 527 -8.39 -5.34 -20.10
N LEU A 528 -7.97 -4.14 -19.72
CA LEU A 528 -6.67 -3.86 -19.13
C LEU A 528 -6.45 -4.69 -17.87
N SER A 529 -7.43 -4.72 -16.97
CA SER A 529 -7.42 -5.58 -15.78
C SER A 529 -7.15 -7.05 -16.12
N CYS A 530 -7.83 -7.59 -17.13
CA CYS A 530 -7.61 -8.96 -17.60
C CYS A 530 -6.19 -9.18 -18.14
N LEU A 531 -5.66 -8.21 -18.90
CA LEU A 531 -4.30 -8.28 -19.44
C LEU A 531 -3.23 -8.10 -18.36
N TRP A 532 -3.48 -7.29 -17.34
CA TRP A 532 -2.61 -7.15 -16.16
C TRP A 532 -2.63 -8.42 -15.30
N GLU A 533 -3.79 -9.06 -15.13
CA GLU A 533 -3.91 -10.38 -14.49
C GLU A 533 -3.04 -11.41 -15.23
N LEU A 534 -3.15 -11.49 -16.56
CA LEU A 534 -2.38 -12.42 -17.40
C LEU A 534 -0.88 -12.09 -17.47
N SER A 535 -0.43 -10.94 -17.00
CA SER A 535 0.98 -10.58 -17.13
C SER A 535 1.96 -11.48 -16.37
N ARG A 536 1.44 -12.40 -15.55
CA ARG A 536 2.18 -13.49 -14.92
C ARG A 536 1.59 -14.84 -15.36
N PRO A 537 2.03 -15.41 -16.50
CA PRO A 537 1.44 -16.62 -17.08
C PRO A 537 1.36 -17.90 -16.22
N GLY A 538 1.85 -17.91 -14.98
CA GLY A 538 2.23 -19.14 -14.29
C GLY A 538 3.54 -19.71 -14.85
N ARG A 539 4.11 -20.71 -14.16
CA ARG A 539 5.54 -21.07 -14.30
C ARG A 539 5.91 -21.80 -15.59
N ASP A 540 4.94 -22.48 -16.20
CA ASP A 540 5.15 -23.33 -17.38
C ASP A 540 4.30 -22.89 -18.58
N ALA A 541 3.57 -21.78 -18.48
CA ALA A 541 2.78 -21.28 -19.60
C ALA A 541 3.59 -20.28 -20.41
N GLU A 542 3.83 -20.61 -21.67
CA GLU A 542 4.31 -19.64 -22.64
C GLU A 542 3.13 -19.21 -23.51
N TYR A 543 2.78 -17.92 -23.43
CA TYR A 543 1.70 -17.41 -24.24
C TYR A 543 2.12 -17.19 -25.69
N PRO A 544 1.19 -17.35 -26.66
CA PRO A 544 1.43 -16.97 -28.05
C PRO A 544 1.91 -15.52 -28.19
N ALA A 545 2.71 -15.23 -29.20
CA ALA A 545 3.28 -13.89 -29.42
C ALA A 545 2.21 -12.78 -29.48
N ALA A 546 1.06 -13.06 -30.09
CA ALA A 546 -0.06 -12.13 -30.16
C ALA A 546 -0.67 -11.79 -28.78
N VAL A 547 -0.70 -12.75 -27.86
CA VAL A 547 -1.14 -12.53 -26.47
C VAL A 547 -0.09 -11.74 -25.70
N LYS A 548 1.20 -12.11 -25.84
CA LYS A 548 2.32 -11.37 -25.22
C LYS A 548 2.33 -9.89 -25.65
N ALA A 549 2.08 -9.61 -26.93
CA ALA A 549 2.01 -8.24 -27.44
C ALA A 549 0.86 -7.43 -26.79
N GLN A 550 -0.31 -8.04 -26.61
CA GLN A 550 -1.45 -7.39 -25.93
C GLN A 550 -1.14 -7.12 -24.45
N ILE A 551 -0.55 -8.08 -23.74
CA ILE A 551 -0.13 -7.94 -22.34
C ILE A 551 0.89 -6.81 -22.21
N GLN A 552 1.92 -6.81 -23.05
CA GLN A 552 2.95 -5.77 -23.03
C GLN A 552 2.36 -4.38 -23.30
N ALA A 553 1.44 -4.27 -24.28
CA ALA A 553 0.77 -3.01 -24.56
C ALA A 553 -0.09 -2.53 -23.39
N ALA A 554 -0.81 -3.42 -22.70
CA ALA A 554 -1.59 -3.08 -21.50
C ALA A 554 -0.69 -2.66 -20.33
N GLN A 555 0.44 -3.34 -20.09
CA GLN A 555 1.42 -2.94 -19.08
C GLN A 555 2.03 -1.58 -19.41
N SER A 556 2.40 -1.34 -20.68
CA SER A 556 2.94 -0.07 -21.17
C SER A 556 1.93 1.07 -20.99
N LEU A 557 0.66 0.84 -21.32
CA LEU A 557 -0.41 1.82 -21.11
C LEU A 557 -0.63 2.10 -19.62
N GLY A 558 -0.66 1.06 -18.78
CA GLY A 558 -0.82 1.21 -17.34
C GLY A 558 0.29 2.05 -16.71
N VAL A 559 1.57 1.78 -17.04
CA VAL A 559 2.69 2.60 -16.54
C VAL A 559 2.65 4.03 -17.07
N ASN A 560 2.23 4.24 -18.32
CA ASN A 560 2.08 5.59 -18.86
C ASN A 560 0.99 6.41 -18.17
N ILE A 561 -0.18 5.80 -17.91
CA ILE A 561 -1.28 6.45 -17.17
C ILE A 561 -0.79 6.85 -15.77
N LEU A 562 -0.13 5.93 -15.08
CA LEU A 562 0.39 6.17 -13.74
C LEU A 562 1.52 7.21 -13.71
N ALA A 563 2.43 7.18 -14.69
CA ALA A 563 3.48 8.19 -14.84
C ALA A 563 2.87 9.58 -15.10
N TYR A 564 1.84 9.67 -15.97
CA TYR A 564 1.13 10.91 -16.23
C TYR A 564 0.39 11.44 -14.99
N ALA A 565 -0.34 10.57 -14.29
CA ALA A 565 -1.14 10.94 -13.13
C ALA A 565 -0.29 11.44 -11.95
N THR A 566 0.88 10.83 -11.76
CA THR A 566 1.73 11.04 -10.57
C THR A 566 2.99 11.83 -10.85
N ASN A 567 3.35 12.08 -12.12
CA ASN A 567 4.65 12.59 -12.53
C ASN A 567 5.84 11.79 -11.97
N ARG A 568 5.63 10.51 -11.59
CA ARG A 568 6.58 9.66 -10.83
C ARG A 568 6.92 10.20 -9.43
N GLU A 569 6.18 11.20 -8.97
CA GLU A 569 6.31 11.83 -7.66
C GLU A 569 5.28 11.24 -6.70
N LEU A 570 5.67 10.15 -6.04
CA LEU A 570 4.88 9.58 -4.95
C LEU A 570 5.37 10.06 -3.59
N GLN A 571 4.44 10.32 -2.68
CA GLN A 571 4.69 10.72 -1.30
C GLN A 571 4.68 9.49 -0.37
N PHE A 572 5.54 9.50 0.64
CA PHE A 572 5.50 8.51 1.72
C PHE A 572 4.28 8.76 2.63
N LYS A 573 3.81 7.71 3.32
CA LYS A 573 2.56 7.77 4.11
C LYS A 573 2.54 8.85 5.19
N GLU A 574 3.70 9.15 5.77
CA GLU A 574 3.85 10.16 6.80
C GLU A 574 4.07 11.59 6.26
N GLU A 575 4.19 11.74 4.94
CA GLU A 575 4.21 13.04 4.25
C GLU A 575 2.79 13.53 3.92
N ILE A 576 1.83 12.60 3.83
CA ILE A 576 0.42 12.89 3.61
C ILE A 576 -0.26 13.10 4.97
N PRO A 577 -0.87 14.27 5.23
CA PRO A 577 -1.63 14.52 6.46
C PRO A 577 -2.74 13.49 6.66
N ALA A 578 -2.98 13.09 7.91
CA ALA A 578 -4.02 12.12 8.24
C ALA A 578 -5.45 12.68 8.09
N THR A 579 -5.58 14.00 8.21
CA THR A 579 -6.80 14.77 7.96
C THR A 579 -6.39 16.04 7.22
N ILE A 580 -7.17 16.46 6.24
CA ILE A 580 -7.01 17.78 5.65
C ILE A 580 -7.83 18.72 6.55
N ASP A 581 -7.16 19.64 7.25
CA ASP A 581 -7.85 20.61 8.10
C ASP A 581 -9.01 21.26 7.31
N ALA A 582 -10.24 21.04 7.79
CA ALA A 582 -11.42 21.76 7.29
C ALA A 582 -11.35 23.27 7.61
N GLY A 583 -10.38 23.67 8.44
CA GLY A 583 -9.94 25.04 8.62
C GLY A 583 -9.20 25.54 7.38
N GLY A 584 -9.89 25.58 6.24
CA GLY A 584 -9.47 26.45 5.15
C GLY A 584 -9.33 27.89 5.66
N PRO A 585 -8.62 28.74 4.91
CA PRO A 585 -8.45 30.14 5.28
C PRO A 585 -9.82 30.79 5.57
N SER A 586 -9.88 31.59 6.64
CA SER A 586 -11.15 32.13 7.18
C SER A 586 -11.97 32.82 6.09
N THR A 587 -13.29 32.64 6.08
CA THR A 587 -14.21 33.34 5.17
C THR A 587 -14.49 34.78 5.60
N THR A 588 -13.94 35.23 6.73
CA THR A 588 -14.16 36.58 7.26
C THR A 588 -12.81 37.27 7.42
N ALA A 589 -12.60 38.35 6.66
CA ALA A 589 -11.37 39.13 6.78
C ALA A 589 -11.27 39.78 8.17
N VAL A 590 -10.30 39.33 8.97
CA VAL A 590 -9.92 39.97 10.25
C VAL A 590 -8.61 40.74 10.06
N ARG A 591 -8.44 41.85 10.78
CA ARG A 591 -7.24 42.69 10.73
C ARG A 591 -5.97 41.84 10.98
N GLY A 592 -5.01 41.89 10.05
CA GLY A 592 -3.76 41.12 10.12
C GLY A 592 -3.73 39.82 9.31
N GLN A 593 -4.70 39.60 8.42
CA GLN A 593 -4.71 38.49 7.46
C GLN A 593 -4.40 38.97 6.03
N LEU A 594 -3.64 38.16 5.28
CA LEU A 594 -3.43 38.35 3.84
C LEU A 594 -4.66 37.86 3.07
N ALA A 595 -5.43 38.79 2.51
CA ALA A 595 -6.61 38.49 1.68
C ALA A 595 -6.26 38.46 0.19
N MET A 596 -6.63 37.40 -0.51
CA MET A 596 -6.48 37.25 -1.96
C MET A 596 -7.82 37.00 -2.66
N ALA A 597 -8.05 37.70 -3.77
CA ALA A 597 -9.21 37.51 -4.65
C ALA A 597 -8.84 36.79 -5.94
N LYS A 598 -9.77 36.00 -6.47
CA LYS A 598 -9.64 35.33 -7.78
C LYS A 598 -10.41 36.10 -8.86
N ILE A 599 -9.74 36.47 -9.94
CA ILE A 599 -10.34 37.29 -11.00
C ILE A 599 -11.24 36.46 -11.92
N ARG A 600 -12.46 36.92 -12.17
CA ARG A 600 -13.36 36.40 -13.22
C ARG A 600 -12.91 36.88 -14.60
N HIS A 601 -12.67 35.93 -15.49
CA HIS A 601 -12.39 36.21 -16.91
C HIS A 601 -12.82 35.02 -17.80
N PRO A 602 -13.10 35.24 -19.10
CA PRO A 602 -13.57 34.20 -20.01
C PRO A 602 -12.48 33.18 -20.38
N GLY A 603 -11.21 33.50 -20.14
CA GLY A 603 -10.06 32.61 -20.38
C GLY A 603 -9.97 31.35 -19.51
N GLY A 604 -11.07 30.90 -18.90
CA GLY A 604 -11.08 29.76 -17.97
C GLY A 604 -10.59 30.12 -16.55
N CYS A 605 -11.06 31.24 -16.00
CA CYS A 605 -10.68 31.72 -14.67
C CYS A 605 -10.90 30.73 -13.52
N ASN A 606 -11.73 29.70 -13.69
CA ASN A 606 -11.93 28.65 -12.69
C ASN A 606 -11.36 27.29 -13.08
N ALA A 607 -10.47 27.23 -14.09
CA ALA A 607 -9.82 26.00 -14.52
C ALA A 607 -9.14 25.24 -13.37
N ALA A 608 -8.55 25.90 -12.37
CA ALA A 608 -8.01 25.30 -11.15
C ALA A 608 -8.72 25.92 -9.92
N PRO A 609 -9.84 25.35 -9.46
CA PRO A 609 -10.66 25.95 -8.39
C PRO A 609 -9.90 26.14 -7.08
N ARG A 610 -9.20 25.10 -6.64
CA ARG A 610 -8.48 25.03 -5.35
C ARG A 610 -7.05 25.59 -5.36
N ALA A 611 -6.52 26.01 -6.51
CA ALA A 611 -5.11 26.44 -6.60
C ALA A 611 -4.77 27.59 -5.64
N LEU A 612 -5.65 28.59 -5.53
CA LEU A 612 -5.47 29.71 -4.60
C LEU A 612 -5.56 29.27 -3.14
N VAL A 613 -6.52 28.40 -2.82
CA VAL A 613 -6.70 27.90 -1.46
C VAL A 613 -5.49 27.09 -1.02
N ASN A 614 -5.01 26.16 -1.87
CA ASN A 614 -3.83 25.34 -1.58
C ASN A 614 -2.56 26.19 -1.43
N LEU A 615 -2.39 27.24 -2.25
CA LEU A 615 -1.29 28.19 -2.13
C LEU A 615 -1.31 28.90 -0.77
N LEU A 616 -2.50 29.32 -0.34
CA LEU A 616 -2.69 30.00 0.94
C LEU A 616 -2.47 29.08 2.13
N GLU A 617 -3.05 27.88 2.14
CA GLU A 617 -2.82 26.85 3.16
C GLU A 617 -1.31 26.53 3.28
N LYS A 618 -0.60 26.41 2.15
CA LYS A 618 0.86 26.19 2.14
C LYS A 618 1.62 27.39 2.73
N ALA A 619 1.22 28.61 2.41
CA ALA A 619 1.83 29.82 2.95
C ALA A 619 1.62 29.94 4.47
N GLU A 620 0.44 29.60 5.00
CA GLU A 620 0.22 29.54 6.45
C GLU A 620 1.16 28.54 7.13
N LYS A 621 1.26 27.33 6.55
CA LYS A 621 2.07 26.24 7.11
C LYS A 621 3.58 26.54 7.10
N GLU A 622 4.10 27.05 5.99
CA GLU A 622 5.55 27.24 5.80
C GLU A 622 6.05 28.60 6.30
N LEU A 623 5.21 29.64 6.24
CA LEU A 623 5.60 31.01 6.55
C LEU A 623 4.96 31.56 7.83
N SER A 624 4.11 30.77 8.51
CA SER A 624 3.34 31.22 9.69
C SER A 624 2.51 32.48 9.43
N LEU A 625 2.10 32.70 8.17
CA LEU A 625 1.19 33.78 7.78
C LEU A 625 -0.23 33.42 8.19
N ARG A 626 -1.09 34.43 8.40
CA ARG A 626 -2.54 34.24 8.48
C ARG A 626 -3.16 34.71 7.18
N THR A 627 -3.97 33.89 6.54
CA THR A 627 -4.46 34.11 5.19
C THR A 627 -5.97 33.94 5.09
N VAL A 628 -6.56 34.56 4.08
CA VAL A 628 -7.99 34.52 3.74
C VAL A 628 -8.10 34.24 2.24
N ALA A 629 -8.71 33.11 1.88
CA ALA A 629 -9.13 32.81 0.52
C ALA A 629 -10.64 32.95 0.47
N GLU A 630 -11.13 33.99 -0.20
CA GLU A 630 -12.52 33.98 -0.64
C GLU A 630 -12.60 33.27 -1.99
N GLU A 631 -13.45 32.24 -2.08
CA GLU A 631 -13.74 31.52 -3.34
C GLU A 631 -14.54 32.37 -4.34
N ARG A 632 -14.89 33.61 -3.99
CA ARG A 632 -15.68 34.50 -4.83
C ARG A 632 -14.85 35.00 -6.02
N LEU A 633 -15.31 34.68 -7.22
CA LEU A 633 -14.76 35.25 -8.46
C LEU A 633 -15.18 36.72 -8.58
N ILE A 634 -14.22 37.63 -8.59
CA ILE A 634 -14.42 39.08 -8.67
C ILE A 634 -14.19 39.57 -10.09
N ASN A 635 -15.09 40.41 -10.60
CA ASN A 635 -14.90 41.03 -11.92
C ASN A 635 -13.78 42.06 -11.85
N LEU A 636 -13.00 42.22 -12.92
CA LEU A 636 -11.96 43.25 -13.01
C LEU A 636 -12.49 44.68 -12.85
N THR A 637 -13.78 44.89 -13.08
CA THR A 637 -14.48 46.18 -12.96
C THR A 637 -15.16 46.37 -11.61
N ASP A 638 -15.06 45.41 -10.69
CA ASP A 638 -15.69 45.48 -9.37
C ASP A 638 -14.77 46.23 -8.40
N ASP A 639 -15.26 47.31 -7.79
CA ASP A 639 -14.50 48.12 -6.83
C ASP A 639 -14.04 47.31 -5.61
N ALA A 640 -14.72 46.20 -5.30
CA ALA A 640 -14.31 45.28 -4.23
C ALA A 640 -12.91 44.69 -4.47
N LEU A 641 -12.36 44.75 -5.69
CA LEU A 641 -10.99 44.32 -5.99
C LEU A 641 -9.95 45.00 -5.09
N PHE A 642 -10.21 46.25 -4.67
CA PHE A 642 -9.30 47.03 -3.81
C PHE A 642 -9.38 46.65 -2.33
N ASP A 643 -10.33 45.82 -1.92
CA ASP A 643 -10.42 45.28 -0.56
C ASP A 643 -9.42 44.13 -0.32
N TYR A 644 -8.78 43.63 -1.38
CA TYR A 644 -7.81 42.53 -1.33
C TYR A 644 -6.38 43.02 -1.47
N HIS A 645 -5.45 42.33 -0.81
CA HIS A 645 -4.03 42.68 -0.84
C HIS A 645 -3.36 42.25 -2.14
N LEU A 646 -3.86 41.17 -2.72
CA LEU A 646 -3.31 40.50 -3.89
C LEU A 646 -4.47 39.94 -4.72
N ILE A 647 -4.29 39.92 -6.05
CA ILE A 647 -5.24 39.34 -6.99
C ILE A 647 -4.58 38.15 -7.70
N PHE A 648 -5.32 37.04 -7.80
CA PHE A 648 -4.89 35.81 -8.45
C PHE A 648 -5.62 35.63 -9.78
N MET A 649 -4.85 35.43 -10.85
CA MET A 649 -5.35 35.20 -12.20
C MET A 649 -4.66 33.96 -12.79
N HIS A 650 -5.44 33.04 -13.35
CA HIS A 650 -4.95 31.88 -14.10
C HIS A 650 -6.00 31.48 -15.14
N GLY A 651 -5.60 30.82 -16.23
CA GLY A 651 -6.54 30.45 -17.29
C GLY A 651 -5.97 29.45 -18.28
N ARG A 652 -6.84 28.88 -19.11
CA ARG A 652 -6.49 27.90 -20.16
C ARG A 652 -6.47 28.51 -21.56
N THR A 653 -7.15 29.63 -21.78
CA THR A 653 -7.34 30.20 -23.11
C THR A 653 -7.00 31.68 -23.13
N ALA A 654 -6.49 32.14 -24.27
CA ALA A 654 -6.21 33.54 -24.49
C ALA A 654 -7.51 34.36 -24.45
N PHE A 655 -7.47 35.50 -23.79
CA PHE A 655 -8.54 36.49 -23.81
C PHE A 655 -7.92 37.88 -23.90
N ARG A 656 -8.76 38.89 -24.14
CA ARG A 656 -8.35 40.28 -24.25
C ARG A 656 -9.28 41.10 -23.39
N LEU A 657 -8.73 42.08 -22.68
CA LEU A 657 -9.53 43.08 -21.99
C LEU A 657 -10.03 44.09 -23.02
N THR A 658 -11.29 44.49 -22.87
CA THR A 658 -11.87 45.60 -23.62
C THR A 658 -11.41 46.93 -23.03
N ALA A 659 -11.62 48.02 -23.75
CA ALA A 659 -11.31 49.36 -23.24
C ALA A 659 -12.28 49.85 -22.15
N ALA A 660 -13.46 49.22 -22.08
CA ALA A 660 -14.38 49.27 -20.95
C ALA A 660 -14.05 48.10 -20.01
#